data_AF-A0A8C4V1Q8-F1
#
_entry.id   AF-A0A8C4V1Q8-F1
#
_cell.length_a   1.000
_cell.length_b   1.000
_cell.length_c   1.000
_cell.angle_alpha   90.00
_cell.angle_beta   90.00
_cell.angle_gamma   90.00
#
_symmetry.space_group_name_H-M   'P 1'
#
loop_
_entity.id
_entity.type
_entity.pdbx_description
1 polymer ?
#
loop_
_entity_poly.entity_id
_entity_poly.type
_entity_poly.pdbx_seq_one_letter_code
_entity_poly.pdbx_strand_id
1 'polypeptide(L)'
;MQEAIVITEQPVSVSVPAGYAFTLRCRAEGRTPLQYQWFCQHQSVCCPVPGATRQDLPVTAQQTQLYTCRINDLYKNAVFTNWVKVEVHQCVTRGLPPRLWQGEPVIILNPMEQSGEVGKPLQLRCAAMGVPAPRYQWYRNGNLLEHQKKKKLWITHAKVSDSGTYLCCASNSHGECWTSAVDIHIDMCRSEKFFATGKIALLVGNNHYQHHPNLMAPVTDVFELSLLLEQLGFQVVSLLDLNKAEMVTAVSRFLQLLGKGVYAIFYYAGHGYEHSGRNYMVPIDAPQPYAPENCISVQRILQKMQQQQTALNLILLDTCRKWYNPECALSQVQPLEPWGNTIYGYATSEDAEAYELQDGEFTSGIFMKYLKKHILQEKKVTHMLEDVLEDIGQDPLVTGKQVMEIKHTLKEARSLTDPIYPLGATAECWGCSHEPLSKMVIFPCGAQVELHFHWLFSNLMYVCAKLQPAPDHVVDARLLLCQPTEMDHTAILKESHLDQVESLLASVYKREELDCVFQLCGLQKIQTDVVLQLDLHYTQLSTKQRTCESLQTTLQKSLLGQFFSQRNYSQPNYQTTPACTGSMCLQVVSALSGDPKGKASLRTGSGHSLPSSNPSNSSGEPEENDENDLSELCSALLRAGPGQDYP
;
A
#
# COMPACT_ATOMS: atom_id res chain seq x y z
N MET A 1 -31.37 76.42 -0.63
CA MET A 1 -31.06 74.99 -0.47
C MET A 1 -32.13 74.39 0.43
N GLN A 2 -32.96 73.46 -0.08
CA GLN A 2 -33.91 72.72 0.74
C GLN A 2 -33.14 71.68 1.56
N GLU A 3 -33.25 71.71 2.88
CA GLU A 3 -32.78 70.61 3.73
C GLU A 3 -33.75 69.44 3.60
N ALA A 4 -33.21 68.29 3.21
CA ALA A 4 -33.94 67.04 3.02
C ALA A 4 -34.34 66.41 4.38
N ILE A 5 -35.26 65.43 4.36
CA ILE A 5 -35.58 64.60 5.52
C ILE A 5 -34.29 63.88 5.97
N VAL A 6 -33.90 64.03 7.24
CA VAL A 6 -32.71 63.37 7.81
C VAL A 6 -33.13 62.36 8.87
N ILE A 7 -32.75 61.10 8.70
CA ILE A 7 -32.97 60.06 9.72
C ILE A 7 -31.89 60.22 10.80
N THR A 8 -32.30 60.52 12.04
CA THR A 8 -31.42 60.73 13.19
C THR A 8 -31.24 59.48 14.05
N GLU A 9 -32.21 58.55 14.03
CA GLU A 9 -32.11 57.22 14.65
C GLU A 9 -32.58 56.16 13.66
N GLN A 10 -31.68 55.28 13.26
CA GLN A 10 -32.00 54.09 12.47
C GLN A 10 -32.49 52.97 13.39
N PRO A 11 -33.46 52.15 12.97
CA PRO A 11 -33.76 50.93 13.69
C PRO A 11 -32.53 50.01 13.70
N VAL A 12 -32.48 49.12 14.70
CA VAL A 12 -31.42 48.13 14.84
C VAL A 12 -31.93 46.72 14.54
N SER A 13 -31.08 45.87 13.98
CA SER A 13 -31.40 44.44 13.86
C SER A 13 -31.49 43.82 15.25
N VAL A 14 -32.29 42.77 15.40
CA VAL A 14 -32.62 42.14 16.69
C VAL A 14 -32.53 40.63 16.55
N SER A 15 -32.01 39.93 17.56
CA SER A 15 -31.99 38.46 17.61
C SER A 15 -32.53 37.96 18.95
N VAL A 16 -33.71 37.34 18.94
CA VAL A 16 -34.52 37.09 20.14
C VAL A 16 -35.26 35.75 20.03
N PRO A 17 -35.74 35.15 21.14
CA PRO A 17 -36.57 33.95 21.07
C PRO A 17 -37.98 34.26 20.56
N ALA A 18 -38.68 33.22 20.10
CA ALA A 18 -40.10 33.32 19.78
C ALA A 18 -40.93 33.79 20.99
N GLY A 19 -41.89 34.68 20.74
CA GLY A 19 -42.74 35.33 21.75
C GLY A 19 -42.13 36.56 22.42
N TYR A 20 -40.85 36.88 22.21
CA TYR A 20 -40.23 38.04 22.85
C TYR A 20 -40.75 39.36 22.28
N ALA A 21 -41.13 40.29 23.16
CA ALA A 21 -41.63 41.62 22.78
C ALA A 21 -40.52 42.67 22.85
N PHE A 22 -40.41 43.49 21.82
CA PHE A 22 -39.45 44.60 21.74
C PHE A 22 -39.99 45.72 20.85
N THR A 23 -39.31 46.87 20.79
CA THR A 23 -39.74 48.02 19.99
C THR A 23 -38.66 48.39 18.99
N LEU A 24 -38.99 48.41 17.71
CA LEU A 24 -38.17 49.06 16.68
C LEU A 24 -38.42 50.56 16.71
N ARG A 25 -37.35 51.35 16.69
CA ARG A 25 -37.41 52.81 16.78
C ARG A 25 -36.84 53.44 15.51
N CYS A 26 -37.50 54.50 15.05
CA CYS A 26 -36.99 55.37 14.02
C CYS A 26 -37.23 56.83 14.44
N ARG A 27 -36.21 57.68 14.33
CA ARG A 27 -36.33 59.12 14.53
C ARG A 27 -35.81 59.82 13.28
N ALA A 28 -36.48 60.88 12.89
CA ALA A 28 -36.13 61.68 11.73
C ALA A 28 -36.50 63.13 11.99
N GLU A 29 -35.76 64.03 11.37
CA GLU A 29 -35.96 65.47 11.43
C GLU A 29 -36.29 66.00 10.03
N GLY A 30 -37.18 66.99 10.00
CA GLY A 30 -37.63 67.64 8.78
C GLY A 30 -38.38 68.93 9.11
N ARG A 31 -38.49 69.84 8.13
CA ARG A 31 -39.11 71.17 8.33
C ARG A 31 -40.64 71.14 8.43
N THR A 32 -41.28 70.03 8.10
CA THR A 32 -42.73 69.85 8.22
C THR A 32 -43.05 68.61 9.06
N PRO A 33 -44.26 68.49 9.63
CA PRO A 33 -44.68 67.28 10.33
C PRO A 33 -44.46 66.03 9.46
N LEU A 34 -43.70 65.08 10.01
CA LEU A 34 -43.34 63.84 9.33
C LEU A 34 -44.38 62.74 9.55
N GLN A 35 -44.65 61.97 8.51
CA GLN A 35 -45.50 60.79 8.54
C GLN A 35 -44.65 59.53 8.42
N TYR A 36 -44.99 58.50 9.20
CA TYR A 36 -44.27 57.24 9.24
C TYR A 36 -45.17 56.13 8.70
N GLN A 37 -44.57 55.12 8.07
CA GLN A 37 -45.23 53.87 7.73
C GLN A 37 -44.20 52.75 7.75
N TRP A 38 -44.41 51.74 8.61
CA TRP A 38 -43.56 50.56 8.64
C TRP A 38 -43.98 49.53 7.60
N PHE A 39 -42.97 48.84 7.06
CA PHE A 39 -43.09 47.75 6.12
C PHE A 39 -42.36 46.54 6.69
N CYS A 40 -42.93 45.36 6.48
CA CYS A 40 -42.27 44.09 6.73
C CYS A 40 -42.07 43.34 5.41
N GLN A 41 -40.99 42.58 5.33
CA GLN A 41 -40.71 41.71 4.20
C GLN A 41 -40.51 40.28 4.68
N HIS A 42 -41.31 39.38 4.11
CA HIS A 42 -41.19 37.93 4.28
C HIS A 42 -41.10 37.27 2.92
N GLN A 43 -40.05 36.46 2.70
CA GLN A 43 -39.85 35.70 1.45
C GLN A 43 -40.07 36.54 0.17
N SER A 44 -39.46 37.72 0.14
CA SER A 44 -39.46 38.68 -0.98
C SER A 44 -40.70 39.55 -1.15
N VAL A 45 -41.81 39.31 -0.44
CA VAL A 45 -43.00 40.18 -0.48
C VAL A 45 -42.88 41.27 0.58
N CYS A 46 -42.92 42.53 0.15
CA CYS A 46 -42.91 43.71 1.03
C CYS A 46 -44.35 44.21 1.22
N CYS A 47 -44.82 44.23 2.47
CA CYS A 47 -46.17 44.65 2.82
C CYS A 47 -46.14 45.76 3.88
N PRO A 48 -47.01 46.78 3.81
CA PRO A 48 -47.18 47.71 4.89
C PRO A 48 -47.74 46.99 6.12
N VAL A 49 -47.16 47.25 7.29
CA VAL A 49 -47.71 46.75 8.56
C VAL A 49 -48.95 47.59 8.89
N PRO A 50 -50.16 47.00 8.98
CA PRO A 50 -51.39 47.76 9.18
C PRO A 50 -51.35 48.59 10.47
N GLY A 51 -51.68 49.89 10.36
CA GLY A 51 -51.73 50.80 11.51
C GLY A 51 -50.36 51.23 12.08
N ALA A 52 -49.25 50.74 11.52
CA ALA A 52 -47.90 51.08 11.98
C ALA A 52 -47.42 52.43 11.43
N THR A 53 -48.06 53.52 11.86
CA THR A 53 -47.80 54.89 11.39
C THR A 53 -47.04 55.77 12.38
N ARG A 54 -46.45 55.16 13.41
CA ARG A 54 -45.69 55.84 14.47
C ARG A 54 -44.17 55.62 14.30
N GLN A 55 -43.40 56.48 14.96
CA GLN A 55 -41.93 56.38 15.07
C GLN A 55 -41.46 55.10 15.77
N ASP A 56 -42.29 54.55 16.65
CA ASP A 56 -42.02 53.32 17.42
C ASP A 56 -42.98 52.21 16.96
N LEU A 57 -42.41 51.07 16.57
CA LEU A 57 -43.13 49.86 16.19
C LEU A 57 -42.91 48.78 17.26
N PRO A 58 -43.91 48.51 18.13
CA PRO A 58 -43.86 47.34 19.01
C PRO A 58 -44.02 46.06 18.19
N VAL A 59 -43.12 45.10 18.38
CA VAL A 59 -43.07 43.81 17.68
C VAL A 59 -43.04 42.69 18.71
N THR A 60 -43.88 41.67 18.50
CA THR A 60 -43.73 40.37 19.17
C THR A 60 -43.09 39.40 18.18
N ALA A 61 -41.91 38.90 18.52
CA ALA A 61 -41.11 38.04 17.66
C ALA A 61 -41.81 36.69 17.41
N GLN A 62 -42.39 36.47 16.23
CA GLN A 62 -42.99 35.18 15.87
C GLN A 62 -42.20 34.46 14.78
N GLN A 63 -41.70 35.21 13.80
CA GLN A 63 -40.98 34.69 12.65
C GLN A 63 -39.90 35.65 12.20
N THR A 64 -38.85 35.11 11.57
CA THR A 64 -37.72 35.91 11.08
C THR A 64 -38.14 36.73 9.87
N GLN A 65 -38.00 38.06 9.96
CA GLN A 65 -38.44 39.00 8.94
C GLN A 65 -37.54 40.23 8.86
N LEU A 66 -37.62 40.94 7.74
CA LEU A 66 -36.98 42.24 7.57
C LEU A 66 -38.01 43.36 7.78
N TYR A 67 -37.57 44.47 8.36
CA TYR A 67 -38.39 45.66 8.58
C TYR A 67 -37.69 46.90 8.03
N THR A 68 -38.47 47.84 7.50
CA THR A 68 -38.03 49.20 7.16
C THR A 68 -39.15 50.18 7.45
N CYS A 69 -38.82 51.43 7.76
CA CYS A 69 -39.78 52.51 7.93
C CYS A 69 -39.63 53.50 6.78
N ARG A 70 -40.74 53.85 6.14
CA ARG A 70 -40.84 54.99 5.24
C ARG A 70 -41.19 56.23 6.05
N ILE A 71 -40.45 57.31 5.83
CA ILE A 71 -40.72 58.62 6.40
C ILE A 71 -41.03 59.56 5.25
N ASN A 72 -42.18 60.23 5.28
CA ASN A 72 -42.54 61.23 4.29
C ASN A 72 -42.94 62.56 4.91
N ASP A 73 -42.66 63.64 4.19
CA ASP A 73 -43.07 64.99 4.56
C ASP A 73 -44.44 65.36 3.94
N LEU A 74 -44.93 66.57 4.21
CA LEU A 74 -46.18 67.09 3.62
C LEU A 74 -46.10 67.30 2.10
N TYR A 75 -44.88 67.39 1.53
CA TYR A 75 -44.63 67.56 0.10
C TYR A 75 -44.43 66.22 -0.63
N LYS A 76 -44.66 65.09 0.05
CA LYS A 76 -44.49 63.71 -0.46
C LYS A 76 -43.05 63.32 -0.79
N ASN A 77 -42.04 64.04 -0.28
CA ASN A 77 -40.67 63.53 -0.28
C ASN A 77 -40.61 62.34 0.67
N ALA A 78 -39.94 61.25 0.27
CA ALA A 78 -39.89 60.02 1.06
C ALA A 78 -38.46 59.49 1.19
N VAL A 79 -38.08 59.09 2.41
CA VAL A 79 -36.83 58.42 2.73
C VAL A 79 -37.15 57.13 3.49
N PHE A 80 -36.35 56.08 3.27
CA PHE A 80 -36.50 54.80 3.96
C PHE A 80 -35.36 54.59 4.94
N THR A 81 -35.65 53.96 6.08
CA THR A 81 -34.61 53.45 6.96
C THR A 81 -33.86 52.29 6.31
N ASN A 82 -32.69 51.99 6.85
CA ASN A 82 -32.02 50.72 6.55
C ASN A 82 -32.94 49.55 6.89
N TRP A 83 -32.86 48.49 6.10
CA TRP A 83 -33.53 47.24 6.41
C TRP A 83 -32.87 46.61 7.63
N VAL A 84 -33.69 46.30 8.63
CA VAL A 84 -33.25 45.59 9.83
C VAL A 84 -33.84 44.20 9.88
N LYS A 85 -33.02 43.24 10.31
CA LYS A 85 -33.46 41.86 10.47
C LYS A 85 -33.88 41.62 11.90
N VAL A 86 -35.11 41.14 12.06
CA VAL A 86 -35.60 40.53 13.31
C VAL A 86 -35.43 39.02 13.13
N GLU A 87 -34.40 38.46 13.76
CA GLU A 87 -34.12 37.03 13.74
C GLU A 87 -34.73 36.35 14.96
N VAL A 88 -35.58 35.36 14.71
CA VAL A 88 -36.36 34.66 15.73
C VAL A 88 -35.86 33.24 15.90
N HIS A 89 -35.49 32.89 17.13
CA HIS A 89 -35.05 31.54 17.51
C HIS A 89 -36.22 30.77 18.13
N GLN A 90 -36.68 29.71 17.46
CA GLN A 90 -37.85 28.92 17.87
C GLN A 90 -37.56 28.00 19.07
N CYS A 91 -36.35 27.46 19.15
CA CYS A 91 -35.93 26.55 20.21
C CYS A 91 -34.79 27.20 21.00
N VAL A 92 -35.13 27.82 22.13
CA VAL A 92 -34.18 28.39 23.09
C VAL A 92 -34.35 27.68 24.43
N THR A 93 -33.25 27.41 25.13
CA THR A 93 -33.23 26.70 26.41
C THR A 93 -34.14 27.40 27.45
N ARG A 94 -34.90 26.61 28.23
CA ARG A 94 -35.74 27.14 29.32
C ARG A 94 -34.91 28.00 30.26
N GLY A 95 -35.39 29.21 30.54
CA GLY A 95 -34.71 30.18 31.42
C GLY A 95 -33.91 31.26 30.69
N LEU A 96 -33.86 31.21 29.35
CA LEU A 96 -33.31 32.28 28.52
C LEU A 96 -34.43 33.03 27.76
N PRO A 97 -34.30 34.37 27.58
CA PRO A 97 -33.30 35.24 28.21
C PRO A 97 -33.54 35.39 29.72
N PRO A 98 -32.55 35.88 30.49
CA PRO A 98 -32.71 36.19 31.91
C PRO A 98 -33.89 37.13 32.19
N ARG A 99 -34.50 37.04 33.39
CA ARG A 99 -35.70 37.82 33.77
C ARG A 99 -35.55 39.35 33.69
N LEU A 100 -34.34 39.87 33.56
CA LEU A 100 -34.01 41.30 33.47
C LEU A 100 -33.05 41.61 32.30
N TRP A 101 -33.13 40.82 31.23
CA TRP A 101 -32.28 40.97 30.05
C TRP A 101 -32.52 42.33 29.38
N GLN A 102 -31.45 43.11 29.18
CA GLN A 102 -31.51 44.45 28.60
C GLN A 102 -31.06 44.48 27.12
N GLY A 103 -30.73 43.32 26.57
CA GLY A 103 -30.32 43.17 25.17
C GLY A 103 -28.84 42.86 25.00
N GLU A 104 -28.10 42.63 26.08
CA GLU A 104 -26.72 42.12 26.06
C GLU A 104 -26.62 40.76 25.32
N PRO A 105 -25.48 40.43 24.70
CA PRO A 105 -25.35 39.18 23.96
C PRO A 105 -25.43 37.95 24.87
N VAL A 106 -26.21 36.94 24.46
CA VAL A 106 -26.34 35.67 25.18
C VAL A 106 -26.19 34.50 24.23
N ILE A 107 -25.20 33.63 24.46
CA ILE A 107 -25.00 32.42 23.64
C ILE A 107 -26.17 31.45 23.83
N ILE A 108 -26.74 31.01 22.72
CA ILE A 108 -27.82 29.99 22.66
C ILE A 108 -27.40 28.74 21.89
N LEU A 109 -26.29 28.80 21.15
CA LEU A 109 -25.69 27.64 20.48
C LEU A 109 -24.17 27.75 20.58
N ASN A 110 -23.57 26.82 21.31
CA ASN A 110 -22.13 26.60 21.31
C ASN A 110 -21.72 25.75 20.09
N PRO A 111 -20.49 25.93 19.57
CA PRO A 111 -19.93 24.98 18.63
C PRO A 111 -19.71 23.63 19.32
N MET A 112 -19.75 22.55 18.52
CA MET A 112 -19.62 21.18 19.00
C MET A 112 -18.27 20.61 18.60
N GLU A 113 -17.72 19.76 19.47
CA GLU A 113 -16.48 19.03 19.23
C GLU A 113 -16.66 18.09 18.03
N GLN A 114 -15.68 18.11 17.13
CA GLN A 114 -15.75 17.38 15.86
C GLN A 114 -14.35 16.92 15.46
N SER A 115 -14.28 15.67 14.99
CA SER A 115 -13.14 15.15 14.24
C SER A 115 -13.44 15.26 12.74
N GLY A 116 -12.51 15.84 11.98
CA GLY A 116 -12.59 16.00 10.53
C GLY A 116 -11.51 15.22 9.81
N GLU A 117 -11.68 14.99 8.51
CA GLU A 117 -10.69 14.36 7.66
C GLU A 117 -9.99 15.39 6.78
N VAL A 118 -8.69 15.19 6.50
CA VAL A 118 -7.95 16.03 5.57
C VAL A 118 -8.66 16.12 4.22
N GLY A 119 -8.84 17.34 3.71
CA GLY A 119 -9.48 17.64 2.43
C GLY A 119 -11.01 17.68 2.46
N LYS A 120 -11.68 17.18 3.50
CA LYS A 120 -13.14 17.27 3.64
C LYS A 120 -13.54 18.64 4.23
N PRO A 121 -14.76 19.13 3.92
CA PRO A 121 -15.26 20.36 4.51
C PRO A 121 -15.77 20.16 5.94
N LEU A 122 -15.51 21.14 6.82
CA LEU A 122 -16.00 21.18 8.21
C LEU A 122 -16.79 22.47 8.46
N GLN A 123 -17.81 22.40 9.32
CA GLN A 123 -18.61 23.55 9.72
C GLN A 123 -18.76 23.65 11.24
N LEU A 124 -18.29 24.78 11.80
CA LEU A 124 -18.59 25.18 13.17
C LEU A 124 -19.73 26.20 13.19
N ARG A 125 -20.58 26.11 14.21
CA ARG A 125 -21.79 26.94 14.35
C ARG A 125 -21.81 27.60 15.72
N CYS A 126 -22.12 28.88 15.74
CA CYS A 126 -22.39 29.67 16.94
C CYS A 126 -23.65 30.50 16.72
N ALA A 127 -24.48 30.65 17.74
CA ALA A 127 -25.59 31.59 17.74
C ALA A 127 -25.76 32.24 19.10
N ALA A 128 -26.09 33.53 19.06
CA ALA A 128 -26.33 34.38 20.22
C ALA A 128 -27.59 35.24 19.99
N MET A 129 -28.31 35.51 21.08
CA MET A 129 -29.38 36.50 21.15
C MET A 129 -28.79 37.87 21.52
N GLY A 130 -29.48 38.96 21.18
CA GLY A 130 -29.05 40.32 21.47
C GLY A 130 -30.00 41.37 20.89
N VAL A 131 -30.11 42.50 21.58
CA VAL A 131 -30.77 43.72 21.12
C VAL A 131 -29.80 44.88 21.34
N PRO A 132 -29.04 45.35 20.32
CA PRO A 132 -29.03 44.92 18.92
C PRO A 132 -28.52 43.49 18.67
N ALA A 133 -28.82 42.92 17.50
CA ALA A 133 -28.34 41.63 17.06
C ALA A 133 -26.80 41.57 17.13
N PRO A 134 -26.20 40.53 17.77
CA PRO A 134 -24.75 40.47 17.94
C PRO A 134 -24.00 40.30 16.63
N ARG A 135 -22.81 40.89 16.54
CA ARG A 135 -21.77 40.57 15.54
C ARG A 135 -20.90 39.42 16.07
N TYR A 136 -20.36 38.61 15.17
CA TYR A 136 -19.57 37.42 15.51
C TYR A 136 -18.11 37.59 15.09
N GLN A 137 -17.21 36.94 15.82
CA GLN A 137 -15.80 36.84 15.47
C GLN A 137 -15.23 35.51 15.97
N TRP A 138 -14.57 34.74 15.09
CA TRP A 138 -13.95 33.46 15.43
C TRP A 138 -12.46 33.59 15.74
N TYR A 139 -11.99 32.68 16.59
CA TYR A 139 -10.60 32.54 17.02
C TYR A 139 -10.16 31.07 16.95
N ARG A 140 -8.88 30.85 16.67
CA ARG A 140 -8.22 29.53 16.71
C ARG A 140 -6.93 29.61 17.51
N ASN A 141 -6.80 28.78 18.54
CA ASN A 141 -5.63 28.75 19.43
C ASN A 141 -5.30 30.16 19.99
N GLY A 142 -6.32 30.93 20.35
CA GLY A 142 -6.19 32.32 20.81
C GLY A 142 -5.99 33.38 19.72
N ASN A 143 -5.74 32.99 18.47
CA ASN A 143 -5.51 33.93 17.36
C ASN A 143 -6.79 34.32 16.63
N LEU A 144 -6.86 35.59 16.21
CA LEU A 144 -7.98 36.16 15.45
C LEU A 144 -8.04 35.61 14.03
N LEU A 145 -9.21 35.13 13.60
CA LEU A 145 -9.47 34.79 12.19
C LEU A 145 -10.10 36.00 11.47
N GLU A 146 -9.27 36.85 10.84
CA GLU A 146 -9.62 38.22 10.39
C GLU A 146 -10.86 38.35 9.50
N HIS A 147 -11.26 37.28 8.81
CA HIS A 147 -12.40 37.27 7.88
C HIS A 147 -13.58 36.39 8.33
N GLN A 148 -13.50 35.79 9.52
CA GLN A 148 -14.50 34.86 10.03
C GLN A 148 -15.46 35.56 10.98
N LYS A 149 -16.38 36.35 10.42
CA LYS A 149 -17.33 37.21 11.16
C LYS A 149 -18.79 36.73 11.12
N LYS A 150 -19.00 35.50 10.64
CA LYS A 150 -20.33 34.90 10.47
C LYS A 150 -20.62 33.91 11.60
N LYS A 151 -21.90 33.63 11.82
CA LYS A 151 -22.39 32.57 12.73
C LYS A 151 -21.87 31.17 12.41
N LYS A 152 -21.47 30.96 11.15
CA LYS A 152 -20.93 29.70 10.64
C LYS A 152 -19.50 29.93 10.17
N LEU A 153 -18.57 29.15 10.70
CA LEU A 153 -17.21 29.04 10.19
C LEU A 153 -17.15 27.84 9.27
N TRP A 154 -16.73 28.06 8.02
CA TRP A 154 -16.54 26.99 7.03
C TRP A 154 -15.06 26.79 6.78
N ILE A 155 -14.61 25.56 6.95
CA ILE A 155 -13.31 25.09 6.47
C ILE A 155 -13.61 24.26 5.22
N THR A 156 -13.25 24.74 4.04
CA THR A 156 -13.65 24.09 2.78
C THR A 156 -12.78 22.89 2.44
N HIS A 157 -11.49 22.97 2.74
CA HIS A 157 -10.50 21.92 2.57
C HIS A 157 -9.68 21.82 3.86
N ALA A 158 -10.10 20.95 4.77
CA ALA A 158 -9.47 20.81 6.08
C ALA A 158 -8.00 20.35 5.96
N LYS A 159 -7.10 21.01 6.67
CA LYS A 159 -5.68 20.64 6.79
C LYS A 159 -5.37 20.21 8.22
N VAL A 160 -4.32 19.41 8.42
CA VAL A 160 -3.86 19.05 9.78
C VAL A 160 -3.59 20.30 10.64
N SER A 161 -3.06 21.37 10.02
CA SER A 161 -2.82 22.67 10.67
C SER A 161 -4.08 23.46 11.03
N ASP A 162 -5.27 22.99 10.60
CA ASP A 162 -6.54 23.52 11.05
C ASP A 162 -7.02 22.90 12.36
N SER A 163 -6.30 21.89 12.90
CA SER A 163 -6.59 21.36 14.23
C SER A 163 -6.30 22.39 15.33
N GLY A 164 -7.06 22.33 16.40
CA GLY A 164 -6.87 23.16 17.58
C GLY A 164 -8.17 23.60 18.24
N THR A 165 -8.06 24.53 19.17
CA THR A 165 -9.16 25.01 19.98
C THR A 165 -9.82 26.23 19.34
N TYR A 166 -11.12 26.13 19.08
CA TYR A 166 -11.93 27.16 18.47
C TYR A 166 -12.90 27.79 19.49
N LEU A 167 -13.11 29.08 19.34
CA LEU A 167 -14.06 29.85 20.12
C LEU A 167 -14.62 31.03 19.32
N CYS A 168 -15.85 31.42 19.64
CA CYS A 168 -16.56 32.51 18.96
C CYS A 168 -16.98 33.57 19.98
N CYS A 169 -16.65 34.83 19.69
CA CYS A 169 -17.14 35.99 20.43
C CYS A 169 -18.36 36.58 19.72
N ALA A 170 -19.44 36.79 20.47
CA ALA A 170 -20.62 37.53 20.04
C ALA A 170 -20.74 38.84 20.84
N SER A 171 -20.75 39.98 20.13
CA SER A 171 -20.76 41.32 20.77
C SER A 171 -21.82 42.25 20.18
N ASN A 172 -22.32 43.19 20.99
CA ASN A 172 -23.12 44.33 20.55
C ASN A 172 -22.79 45.57 21.41
N SER A 173 -23.60 46.63 21.34
CA SER A 173 -23.39 47.87 22.11
C SER A 173 -23.51 47.71 23.63
N HIS A 174 -24.10 46.61 24.12
CA HIS A 174 -24.32 46.33 25.54
C HIS A 174 -23.26 45.39 26.13
N GLY A 175 -22.36 44.82 25.32
CA GLY A 175 -21.27 43.99 25.81
C GLY A 175 -20.86 42.88 24.83
N GLU A 176 -20.13 41.91 25.35
CA GLU A 176 -19.67 40.72 24.64
C GLU A 176 -19.90 39.44 25.46
N CYS A 177 -20.07 38.33 24.76
CA CYS A 177 -20.15 37.00 25.34
C CYS A 177 -19.35 36.01 24.47
N TRP A 178 -18.80 34.98 25.11
CA TRP A 178 -17.93 33.99 24.47
C TRP A 178 -18.59 32.61 24.52
N THR A 179 -18.43 31.83 23.46
CA THR A 179 -18.79 30.41 23.49
C THR A 179 -17.84 29.62 24.37
N SER A 180 -18.25 28.42 24.76
CA SER A 180 -17.31 27.40 25.23
C SER A 180 -16.25 27.13 24.16
N ALA A 181 -15.01 26.92 24.61
CA ALA A 181 -13.93 26.46 23.75
C ALA A 181 -14.22 25.03 23.29
N VAL A 182 -13.89 24.74 22.02
CA VAL A 182 -14.11 23.43 21.43
C VAL A 182 -12.86 22.99 20.68
N ASP A 183 -12.46 21.74 20.88
CA ASP A 183 -11.32 21.18 20.17
C ASP A 183 -11.76 20.54 18.86
N ILE A 184 -11.01 20.82 17.81
CA ILE A 184 -11.20 20.26 16.49
C ILE A 184 -9.96 19.45 16.14
N HIS A 185 -10.16 18.17 15.87
CA HIS A 185 -9.09 17.26 15.47
C HIS A 185 -9.24 16.94 13.98
N ILE A 186 -8.21 17.19 13.17
CA ILE A 186 -8.22 16.79 11.76
C ILE A 186 -7.29 15.60 11.60
N ASP A 187 -7.91 14.43 11.49
CA ASP A 187 -7.22 13.17 11.26
C ASP A 187 -6.82 13.04 9.80
N MET A 188 -5.62 12.49 9.59
CA MET A 188 -5.33 11.86 8.31
C MET A 188 -6.24 10.64 8.21
N CYS A 189 -7.14 10.64 7.23
CA CYS A 189 -8.08 9.55 7.00
C CYS A 189 -7.33 8.21 7.09
N ARG A 190 -7.75 7.31 8.00
CA ARG A 190 -7.26 5.93 7.99
C ARG A 190 -7.56 5.40 6.60
N SER A 191 -6.50 5.11 5.84
CA SER A 191 -6.54 4.55 4.48
C SER A 191 -7.69 3.54 4.39
N GLU A 192 -8.45 3.56 3.30
CA GLU A 192 -9.20 2.38 2.89
C GLU A 192 -8.23 1.19 3.03
N LYS A 193 -8.54 0.25 3.93
CA LYS A 193 -7.69 -0.91 4.13
C LYS A 193 -7.77 -1.71 2.84
N PHE A 194 -6.66 -1.76 2.11
CA PHE A 194 -6.55 -2.62 0.95
C PHE A 194 -6.38 -4.05 1.42
N PHE A 195 -6.80 -4.99 0.58
CA PHE A 195 -6.65 -6.42 0.84
C PHE A 195 -5.96 -7.06 -0.36
N ALA A 196 -5.13 -8.05 -0.09
CA ALA A 196 -4.60 -8.96 -1.09
C ALA A 196 -5.50 -10.20 -1.18
N THR A 197 -5.66 -10.79 -2.36
CA THR A 197 -6.29 -12.13 -2.49
C THR A 197 -5.30 -13.25 -2.14
N GLY A 198 -4.01 -12.96 -2.24
CA GLY A 198 -2.89 -13.79 -1.84
C GLY A 198 -1.61 -12.96 -1.87
N LYS A 199 -0.57 -13.42 -1.18
CA LYS A 199 0.75 -12.77 -1.13
C LYS A 199 1.81 -13.79 -1.49
N ILE A 200 2.53 -13.57 -2.58
CA ILE A 200 3.50 -14.53 -3.12
C ILE A 200 4.81 -13.80 -3.42
N ALA A 201 5.93 -14.39 -3.01
CA ALA A 201 7.26 -13.85 -3.24
C ALA A 201 8.20 -14.90 -3.84
N LEU A 202 8.95 -14.53 -4.87
CA LEU A 202 10.10 -15.29 -5.38
C LEU A 202 11.37 -14.48 -5.12
N LEU A 203 12.30 -15.07 -4.36
CA LEU A 203 13.58 -14.49 -4.00
C LEU A 203 14.68 -15.36 -4.61
N VAL A 204 15.58 -14.77 -5.38
CA VAL A 204 16.70 -15.46 -6.01
C VAL A 204 18.01 -14.79 -5.63
N GLY A 205 18.95 -15.56 -5.07
CA GLY A 205 20.29 -15.10 -4.70
C GLY A 205 21.35 -15.87 -5.46
N ASN A 206 22.01 -15.23 -6.42
CA ASN A 206 23.09 -15.85 -7.19
C ASN A 206 24.44 -15.37 -6.68
N ASN A 207 25.24 -16.29 -6.16
CA ASN A 207 26.48 -16.02 -5.46
C ASN A 207 27.70 -16.66 -6.14
N HIS A 208 27.58 -17.91 -6.56
CA HIS A 208 28.69 -18.76 -7.04
C HIS A 208 28.72 -18.84 -8.56
N TYR A 209 29.30 -17.84 -9.20
CA TYR A 209 29.40 -17.77 -10.66
C TYR A 209 30.55 -18.63 -11.17
N GLN A 210 30.31 -19.35 -12.25
CA GLN A 210 31.30 -20.23 -12.86
C GLN A 210 32.40 -19.46 -13.60
N HIS A 211 32.02 -18.32 -14.20
CA HIS A 211 32.88 -17.52 -15.09
C HIS A 211 32.99 -16.05 -14.69
N HIS A 212 32.45 -15.66 -13.53
CA HIS A 212 32.43 -14.27 -13.02
C HIS A 212 32.83 -14.23 -11.55
N PRO A 213 33.17 -13.05 -10.98
CA PRO A 213 33.50 -12.94 -9.56
C PRO A 213 32.34 -13.40 -8.67
N ASN A 214 32.65 -14.17 -7.63
CA ASN A 214 31.66 -14.56 -6.63
C ASN A 214 31.30 -13.39 -5.72
N LEU A 215 30.08 -13.45 -5.19
CA LEU A 215 29.55 -12.49 -4.22
C LEU A 215 29.56 -13.11 -2.82
N MET A 216 29.14 -12.35 -1.80
CA MET A 216 29.12 -12.84 -0.41
C MET A 216 27.82 -12.51 0.34
N ALA A 217 27.10 -11.45 -0.06
CA ALA A 217 25.87 -11.00 0.57
C ALA A 217 24.56 -11.70 0.12
N PRO A 218 24.39 -12.15 -1.15
CA PRO A 218 23.10 -12.66 -1.64
C PRO A 218 22.47 -13.75 -0.77
N VAL A 219 23.29 -14.61 -0.16
CA VAL A 219 22.83 -15.68 0.75
C VAL A 219 22.15 -15.08 1.99
N THR A 220 22.84 -14.17 2.69
CA THR A 220 22.30 -13.50 3.89
C THR A 220 21.08 -12.67 3.54
N ASP A 221 21.12 -11.94 2.42
CA ASP A 221 20.07 -10.99 2.08
C ASP A 221 18.75 -11.69 1.70
N VAL A 222 18.83 -12.77 0.91
CA VAL A 222 17.66 -13.60 0.59
C VAL A 222 17.08 -14.24 1.84
N PHE A 223 17.94 -14.71 2.76
CA PHE A 223 17.51 -15.35 4.00
C PHE A 223 16.81 -14.37 4.95
N GLU A 224 17.38 -13.19 5.18
CA GLU A 224 16.74 -12.18 6.03
C GLU A 224 15.41 -11.72 5.43
N LEU A 225 15.37 -11.48 4.13
CA LEU A 225 14.15 -11.05 3.45
C LEU A 225 13.06 -12.14 3.48
N SER A 226 13.41 -13.42 3.33
CA SER A 226 12.42 -14.49 3.38
C SER A 226 11.72 -14.54 4.72
N LEU A 227 12.47 -14.45 5.83
CA LEU A 227 11.90 -14.44 7.17
C LEU A 227 10.97 -13.24 7.41
N LEU A 228 11.34 -12.05 6.92
CA LEU A 228 10.53 -10.84 7.07
C LEU A 228 9.24 -10.90 6.23
N LEU A 229 9.30 -11.44 5.03
CA LEU A 229 8.13 -11.59 4.16
C LEU A 229 7.17 -12.68 4.67
N GLU A 230 7.69 -13.78 5.21
CA GLU A 230 6.89 -14.82 5.88
C GLU A 230 6.12 -14.23 7.07
N GLN A 231 6.74 -13.36 7.87
CA GLN A 231 6.06 -12.63 8.96
C GLN A 231 4.90 -11.75 8.46
N LEU A 232 5.00 -11.24 7.22
CA LEU A 232 3.94 -10.47 6.56
C LEU A 232 2.86 -11.34 5.88
N GLY A 233 2.97 -12.67 6.01
CA GLY A 233 2.04 -13.64 5.45
C GLY A 233 2.25 -13.91 3.95
N PHE A 234 3.43 -13.64 3.41
CA PHE A 234 3.78 -14.08 2.05
C PHE A 234 4.09 -15.58 2.02
N GLN A 235 3.67 -16.24 0.94
CA GLN A 235 4.22 -17.52 0.53
C GLN A 235 5.54 -17.23 -0.19
N VAL A 236 6.66 -17.61 0.42
CA VAL A 236 8.00 -17.28 -0.08
C VAL A 236 8.66 -18.52 -0.69
N VAL A 237 9.20 -18.35 -1.91
CA VAL A 237 10.12 -19.30 -2.54
C VAL A 237 11.48 -18.64 -2.61
N SER A 238 12.45 -19.16 -1.86
CA SER A 238 13.82 -18.63 -1.78
C SER A 238 14.79 -19.62 -2.41
N LEU A 239 15.56 -19.17 -3.40
CA LEU A 239 16.43 -20.03 -4.19
C LEU A 239 17.83 -19.44 -4.31
N LEU A 240 18.85 -20.28 -4.18
CA LEU A 240 20.25 -19.89 -4.34
C LEU A 240 20.88 -20.53 -5.57
N ASP A 241 21.83 -19.79 -6.18
CA ASP A 241 22.77 -20.26 -7.20
C ASP A 241 22.08 -21.01 -8.36
N LEU A 242 21.20 -20.29 -9.05
CA LEU A 242 20.43 -20.82 -10.16
C LEU A 242 21.14 -20.60 -11.50
N ASN A 243 21.21 -21.66 -12.31
CA ASN A 243 21.58 -21.55 -13.71
C ASN A 243 20.43 -20.95 -14.55
N LYS A 244 20.69 -20.61 -15.82
CA LYS A 244 19.68 -19.97 -16.69
C LYS A 244 18.39 -20.79 -16.78
N ALA A 245 18.48 -22.10 -17.01
CA ALA A 245 17.33 -22.97 -17.15
C ALA A 245 16.50 -23.07 -15.86
N GLU A 246 17.18 -23.12 -14.71
CA GLU A 246 16.57 -23.13 -13.38
C GLU A 246 15.88 -21.80 -13.08
N MET A 247 16.50 -20.65 -13.38
CA MET A 247 15.88 -19.34 -13.24
C MET A 247 14.61 -19.22 -14.09
N VAL A 248 14.65 -19.65 -15.37
CA VAL A 248 13.47 -19.65 -16.25
C VAL A 248 12.35 -20.52 -15.65
N THR A 249 12.70 -21.70 -15.14
CA THR A 249 11.73 -22.62 -14.51
C THR A 249 11.12 -22.00 -13.26
N ALA A 250 11.94 -21.38 -12.41
CA ALA A 250 11.48 -20.75 -11.18
C ALA A 250 10.55 -19.56 -11.44
N VAL A 251 10.92 -18.69 -12.39
CA VAL A 251 10.08 -17.58 -12.83
C VAL A 251 8.76 -18.08 -13.43
N SER A 252 8.81 -19.12 -14.28
CA SER A 252 7.60 -19.72 -14.87
C SER A 252 6.63 -20.22 -13.80
N ARG A 253 7.15 -20.93 -12.79
CA ARG A 253 6.37 -21.41 -11.64
C ARG A 253 5.80 -20.28 -10.81
N PHE A 254 6.61 -19.28 -10.49
CA PHE A 254 6.14 -18.09 -9.77
C PHE A 254 4.96 -17.44 -10.49
N LEU A 255 5.07 -17.22 -11.80
CA LEU A 255 4.00 -16.63 -12.62
C LEU A 255 2.70 -17.46 -12.64
N GLN A 256 2.80 -18.80 -12.58
CA GLN A 256 1.64 -19.70 -12.50
C GLN A 256 0.86 -19.58 -11.18
N LEU A 257 1.52 -19.14 -10.11
CA LEU A 257 0.89 -18.96 -8.80
C LEU A 257 0.19 -17.60 -8.67
N LEU A 258 0.51 -16.65 -9.54
CA LEU A 258 -0.10 -15.33 -9.52
C LEU A 258 -1.51 -15.38 -10.09
N GLY A 259 -2.35 -14.47 -9.60
CA GLY A 259 -3.71 -14.33 -10.08
C GLY A 259 -4.30 -12.97 -9.71
N LYS A 260 -5.58 -12.80 -10.03
CA LYS A 260 -6.27 -11.54 -9.82
C LYS A 260 -6.24 -11.13 -8.35
N GLY A 261 -5.72 -9.93 -8.08
CA GLY A 261 -5.69 -9.35 -6.73
C GLY A 261 -4.50 -9.79 -5.86
N VAL A 262 -3.60 -10.64 -6.36
CA VAL A 262 -2.42 -11.11 -5.62
C VAL A 262 -1.40 -9.98 -5.49
N TYR A 263 -0.71 -9.95 -4.36
CA TYR A 263 0.48 -9.12 -4.16
C TYR A 263 1.70 -9.97 -4.47
N ALA A 264 2.44 -9.57 -5.50
CA ALA A 264 3.55 -10.32 -6.04
C ALA A 264 4.86 -9.56 -5.77
N ILE A 265 5.81 -10.23 -5.11
CA ILE A 265 7.17 -9.73 -4.90
C ILE A 265 8.14 -10.58 -5.72
N PHE A 266 9.01 -9.93 -6.47
CA PHE A 266 10.15 -10.57 -7.12
C PHE A 266 11.42 -9.86 -6.64
N TYR A 267 12.29 -10.58 -5.94
CA TYR A 267 13.57 -10.08 -5.44
C TYR A 267 14.71 -10.86 -6.08
N TYR A 268 15.73 -10.14 -6.53
CA TYR A 268 16.94 -10.74 -7.08
C TYR A 268 18.17 -10.03 -6.51
N ALA A 269 19.11 -10.82 -5.97
CA ALA A 269 20.42 -10.39 -5.55
C ALA A 269 21.50 -11.13 -6.34
N GLY A 270 22.40 -10.39 -6.98
CA GLY A 270 23.45 -10.98 -7.82
C GLY A 270 24.03 -10.03 -8.85
N HIS A 271 24.78 -10.58 -9.80
CA HIS A 271 25.20 -9.84 -10.99
C HIS A 271 23.99 -9.50 -11.85
N GLY A 272 24.00 -8.27 -12.34
CA GLY A 272 22.99 -7.71 -13.22
C GLY A 272 23.57 -6.56 -14.01
N TYR A 273 22.87 -6.18 -15.05
CA TYR A 273 23.20 -5.00 -15.86
C TYR A 273 21.93 -4.36 -16.40
N GLU A 274 22.07 -3.10 -16.82
CA GLU A 274 21.02 -2.36 -17.49
C GLU A 274 21.51 -1.80 -18.83
N HIS A 275 20.58 -1.71 -19.79
CA HIS A 275 20.79 -0.90 -20.99
C HIS A 275 19.50 -0.34 -21.53
N SER A 276 19.46 0.98 -21.73
CA SER A 276 18.29 1.69 -22.24
C SER A 276 17.02 1.36 -21.45
N GLY A 277 17.12 1.33 -20.12
CA GLY A 277 16.01 0.99 -19.23
C GLY A 277 15.64 -0.49 -19.14
N ARG A 278 16.38 -1.40 -19.81
CA ARG A 278 16.15 -2.86 -19.78
C ARG A 278 17.12 -3.51 -18.79
N ASN A 279 16.57 -4.20 -17.80
CA ASN A 279 17.33 -4.81 -16.70
C ASN A 279 17.44 -6.30 -16.93
N TYR A 280 18.64 -6.84 -16.75
CA TYR A 280 18.95 -8.24 -16.96
C TYR A 280 19.63 -8.82 -15.73
N MET A 281 19.17 -10.00 -15.33
CA MET A 281 19.75 -10.80 -14.26
C MET A 281 20.68 -11.84 -14.87
N VAL A 282 21.87 -11.99 -14.30
CA VAL A 282 22.92 -12.87 -14.81
C VAL A 282 22.88 -14.22 -14.05
N PRO A 283 22.61 -15.34 -14.71
CA PRO A 283 22.68 -16.67 -14.09
C PRO A 283 24.10 -17.09 -13.72
N ILE A 284 24.25 -18.07 -12.82
CA ILE A 284 25.59 -18.52 -12.37
C ILE A 284 26.45 -19.16 -13.47
N ASP A 285 25.81 -19.69 -14.51
CA ASP A 285 26.42 -20.37 -15.65
C ASP A 285 26.64 -19.43 -16.86
N ALA A 286 26.41 -18.12 -16.69
CA ALA A 286 26.60 -17.18 -17.77
C ALA A 286 28.06 -17.17 -18.27
N PRO A 287 28.32 -17.23 -19.59
CA PRO A 287 29.67 -17.21 -20.14
C PRO A 287 30.35 -15.86 -19.95
N GLN A 288 31.65 -15.78 -20.24
CA GLN A 288 32.41 -14.53 -20.25
C GLN A 288 33.02 -14.28 -21.64
N PRO A 289 32.58 -13.25 -22.40
CA PRO A 289 31.49 -12.33 -22.08
C PRO A 289 30.10 -12.98 -22.24
N TYR A 290 29.10 -12.45 -21.52
CA TYR A 290 27.69 -12.81 -21.71
C TYR A 290 26.97 -11.77 -22.59
N ALA A 291 25.84 -12.21 -23.13
CA ALA A 291 24.93 -11.45 -23.98
C ALA A 291 23.48 -11.64 -23.48
N PRO A 292 22.51 -10.79 -23.88
CA PRO A 292 21.13 -10.83 -23.39
C PRO A 292 20.44 -12.19 -23.46
N GLU A 293 20.75 -13.00 -24.47
CA GLU A 293 20.26 -14.37 -24.61
C GLU A 293 20.73 -15.27 -23.47
N ASN A 294 21.84 -14.99 -22.80
CA ASN A 294 22.33 -15.75 -21.65
C ASN A 294 21.68 -15.30 -20.33
N CYS A 295 20.92 -14.21 -20.35
CA CYS A 295 20.42 -13.54 -19.17
C CYS A 295 18.88 -13.51 -19.12
N ILE A 296 18.33 -13.10 -17.98
CA ILE A 296 16.88 -13.03 -17.77
C ILE A 296 16.42 -11.57 -17.76
N SER A 297 15.58 -11.19 -18.71
CA SER A 297 14.99 -9.85 -18.77
C SER A 297 13.90 -9.66 -17.72
N VAL A 298 14.10 -8.68 -16.83
CA VAL A 298 13.15 -8.36 -15.76
C VAL A 298 11.85 -7.79 -16.32
N GLN A 299 11.91 -7.00 -17.39
CA GLN A 299 10.72 -6.41 -18.00
C GLN A 299 9.78 -7.47 -18.57
N ARG A 300 10.31 -8.59 -19.10
CA ARG A 300 9.50 -9.74 -19.53
C ARG A 300 8.76 -10.38 -18.36
N ILE A 301 9.39 -10.46 -17.19
CA ILE A 301 8.75 -10.97 -15.96
C ILE A 301 7.61 -10.05 -15.57
N LEU A 302 7.86 -8.73 -15.48
CA LEU A 302 6.84 -7.76 -15.12
C LEU A 302 5.64 -7.81 -16.08
N GLN A 303 5.89 -7.89 -17.39
CA GLN A 303 4.83 -7.99 -18.38
C GLN A 303 3.92 -9.19 -18.09
N LYS A 304 4.51 -10.35 -17.80
CA LYS A 304 3.75 -11.56 -17.45
C LYS A 304 3.04 -11.43 -16.10
N MET A 305 3.63 -10.76 -15.11
CA MET A 305 2.94 -10.48 -13.84
C MET A 305 1.68 -9.62 -14.07
N GLN A 306 1.77 -8.59 -14.92
CA GLN A 306 0.62 -7.75 -15.26
C GLN A 306 -0.49 -8.53 -15.98
N GLN A 307 -0.13 -9.49 -16.84
CA GLN A 307 -1.11 -10.37 -17.51
C GLN A 307 -1.92 -11.22 -16.52
N GLN A 308 -1.38 -11.51 -15.33
CA GLN A 308 -2.08 -12.24 -14.27
C GLN A 308 -3.04 -11.36 -13.43
N GLN A 309 -3.20 -10.08 -13.77
CA GLN A 309 -4.10 -9.13 -13.07
C GLN A 309 -3.80 -8.97 -11.57
N THR A 310 -2.53 -9.05 -11.18
CA THR A 310 -2.07 -8.79 -9.82
C THR A 310 -2.48 -7.40 -9.32
N ALA A 311 -2.73 -7.26 -8.02
CA ALA A 311 -3.05 -5.96 -7.42
C ALA A 311 -1.80 -5.13 -7.07
N LEU A 312 -0.66 -5.80 -6.87
CA LEU A 312 0.61 -5.17 -6.54
C LEU A 312 1.75 -5.98 -7.17
N ASN A 313 2.61 -5.32 -7.94
CA ASN A 313 3.85 -5.88 -8.48
C ASN A 313 5.03 -5.11 -7.90
N LEU A 314 5.75 -5.71 -6.96
CA LEU A 314 6.96 -5.14 -6.39
C LEU A 314 8.18 -5.93 -6.89
N ILE A 315 9.04 -5.25 -7.64
CA ILE A 315 10.30 -5.80 -8.15
C ILE A 315 11.43 -5.10 -7.40
N LEU A 316 12.26 -5.88 -6.71
CA LEU A 316 13.40 -5.41 -5.95
C LEU A 316 14.67 -5.98 -6.58
N LEU A 317 15.54 -5.13 -7.11
CA LEU A 317 16.77 -5.54 -7.80
C LEU A 317 17.98 -5.06 -7.00
N ASP A 318 18.67 -6.02 -6.38
CA ASP A 318 19.92 -5.82 -5.65
C ASP A 318 21.10 -6.23 -6.52
N THR A 319 21.34 -5.42 -7.56
CA THR A 319 22.35 -5.69 -8.58
C THR A 319 23.07 -4.41 -8.99
N CYS A 320 24.26 -4.56 -9.56
CA CYS A 320 24.82 -3.53 -10.41
C CYS A 320 23.90 -3.25 -11.61
N ARG A 321 23.97 -2.03 -12.14
CA ARG A 321 23.21 -1.57 -13.31
C ARG A 321 24.13 -0.95 -14.37
N LYS A 322 25.43 -1.22 -14.30
CA LYS A 322 26.41 -0.82 -15.30
C LYS A 322 26.24 -1.63 -16.57
N TRP A 323 26.26 -0.94 -17.70
CA TRP A 323 26.26 -1.57 -19.00
C TRP A 323 27.58 -2.29 -19.29
N TYR A 324 27.52 -3.60 -19.55
CA TYR A 324 28.70 -4.45 -19.68
C TYR A 324 29.22 -4.61 -21.12
N ASN A 325 28.36 -4.52 -22.15
CA ASN A 325 28.80 -4.74 -23.54
C ASN A 325 28.03 -3.89 -24.58
N PRO A 326 28.60 -2.80 -25.12
CA PRO A 326 27.95 -1.88 -26.06
C PRO A 326 27.66 -2.44 -27.45
N GLU A 327 28.18 -3.61 -27.81
CA GLU A 327 27.99 -4.19 -29.14
C GLU A 327 26.77 -5.13 -29.21
N CYS A 328 26.05 -5.35 -28.11
CA CYS A 328 25.00 -6.36 -28.04
C CYS A 328 23.59 -5.79 -28.32
N ALA A 329 22.82 -6.48 -29.17
CA ALA A 329 21.47 -6.09 -29.53
C ALA A 329 20.50 -6.21 -28.34
N LEU A 330 19.64 -5.22 -28.16
CA LEU A 330 18.68 -5.19 -27.04
C LEU A 330 17.49 -6.15 -27.28
N SER A 331 17.14 -6.95 -26.27
CA SER A 331 15.96 -7.85 -26.35
C SER A 331 14.66 -7.09 -26.57
N GLN A 332 13.85 -7.45 -27.57
CA GLN A 332 12.57 -6.78 -27.82
C GLN A 332 11.61 -6.95 -26.63
N VAL A 333 11.06 -5.82 -26.14
CA VAL A 333 10.09 -5.77 -25.04
C VAL A 333 8.87 -5.02 -25.51
N GLN A 334 7.68 -5.60 -25.31
CA GLN A 334 6.42 -4.94 -25.61
C GLN A 334 6.12 -3.83 -24.57
N PRO A 335 5.40 -2.77 -24.96
CA PRO A 335 4.96 -1.75 -24.02
C PRO A 335 4.16 -2.35 -22.86
N LEU A 336 4.46 -1.89 -21.65
CA LEU A 336 3.71 -2.26 -20.44
C LEU A 336 2.39 -1.50 -20.40
N GLU A 337 1.34 -2.18 -19.98
CA GLU A 337 0.00 -1.60 -19.84
C GLU A 337 -0.07 -0.70 -18.59
N PRO A 338 -0.81 0.43 -18.62
CA PRO A 338 -0.84 1.42 -17.55
C PRO A 338 -1.80 1.05 -16.40
N TRP A 339 -1.59 -0.11 -15.76
CA TRP A 339 -2.45 -0.63 -14.68
C TRP A 339 -2.36 0.16 -13.35
N GLY A 340 -1.22 0.83 -13.12
CA GLY A 340 -0.98 1.66 -11.94
C GLY A 340 -0.74 0.87 -10.64
N ASN A 341 -0.08 -0.28 -10.74
CA ASN A 341 0.14 -1.26 -9.66
C ASN A 341 1.60 -1.75 -9.55
N THR A 342 2.55 -1.10 -10.23
CA THR A 342 3.95 -1.55 -10.32
C THR A 342 4.89 -0.64 -9.52
N ILE A 343 5.87 -1.24 -8.86
CA ILE A 343 6.96 -0.58 -8.16
C ILE A 343 8.25 -1.34 -8.46
N TYR A 344 9.29 -0.59 -8.82
CA TYR A 344 10.67 -1.04 -8.82
C TYR A 344 11.43 -0.35 -7.69
N GLY A 345 12.14 -1.13 -6.88
CA GLY A 345 13.18 -0.66 -5.98
C GLY A 345 14.53 -1.17 -6.48
N TYR A 346 15.36 -0.29 -7.00
CA TYR A 346 16.71 -0.62 -7.44
C TYR A 346 17.70 -0.26 -6.34
N ALA A 347 18.59 -1.18 -5.98
CA ALA A 347 19.62 -0.95 -4.98
C ALA A 347 20.59 0.18 -5.35
N THR A 348 20.78 0.44 -6.64
CA THR A 348 21.65 1.50 -7.17
C THR A 348 21.02 2.21 -8.37
N SER A 349 21.57 3.34 -8.78
CA SER A 349 21.14 4.13 -9.94
C SER A 349 21.51 3.45 -11.27
N GLU A 350 20.91 3.90 -12.37
CA GLU A 350 21.34 3.53 -13.72
C GLU A 350 22.84 3.81 -13.91
N ASP A 351 23.56 2.90 -14.57
CA ASP A 351 25.01 2.95 -14.77
C ASP A 351 25.87 2.99 -13.49
N ALA A 352 25.34 2.55 -12.35
CA ALA A 352 26.05 2.48 -11.08
C ALA A 352 26.22 1.04 -10.55
N GLU A 353 27.11 0.90 -9.57
CA GLU A 353 27.36 -0.35 -8.85
C GLU A 353 26.53 -0.42 -7.56
N ALA A 354 26.16 -1.64 -7.17
CA ALA A 354 25.65 -1.95 -5.85
C ALA A 354 26.76 -2.61 -5.03
N TYR A 355 26.84 -2.31 -3.74
CA TYR A 355 27.92 -2.77 -2.87
C TYR A 355 27.43 -3.65 -1.72
N GLU A 356 28.34 -4.50 -1.27
CA GLU A 356 28.18 -5.41 -0.14
C GLU A 356 29.13 -4.98 0.98
N LEU A 357 28.70 -5.10 2.23
CA LEU A 357 29.54 -4.84 3.40
C LEU A 357 29.91 -6.13 4.12
N GLN A 358 31.09 -6.10 4.75
CA GLN A 358 31.54 -7.10 5.69
C GLN A 358 31.72 -6.42 7.05
N ASP A 359 30.70 -6.52 7.92
CA ASP A 359 30.71 -5.98 9.29
C ASP A 359 30.94 -7.14 10.28
N GLY A 360 32.21 -7.53 10.48
CA GLY A 360 32.55 -8.62 11.39
C GLY A 360 32.14 -10.01 10.86
N GLU A 361 31.33 -10.75 11.63
CA GLU A 361 30.87 -12.12 11.26
C GLU A 361 29.72 -12.12 10.22
N PHE A 362 29.09 -10.98 9.93
CA PHE A 362 27.93 -10.91 9.04
C PHE A 362 28.21 -10.05 7.81
N THR A 363 27.97 -10.63 6.63
CA THR A 363 27.97 -9.93 5.33
C THR A 363 26.53 -9.70 4.88
N SER A 364 26.19 -8.46 4.55
CA SER A 364 24.87 -8.10 4.00
C SER A 364 25.03 -6.98 2.97
N GLY A 365 24.16 -7.00 1.97
CA GLY A 365 24.06 -5.96 0.95
C GLY A 365 23.62 -4.66 1.60
N ILE A 366 24.15 -3.53 1.08
CA ILE A 366 23.78 -2.20 1.56
C ILE A 366 22.27 -1.99 1.47
N PHE A 367 21.65 -2.46 0.39
CA PHE A 367 20.21 -2.32 0.19
C PHE A 367 19.41 -3.08 1.24
N MET A 368 19.77 -4.35 1.50
CA MET A 368 19.10 -5.18 2.50
C MET A 368 19.29 -4.67 3.93
N LYS A 369 20.50 -4.19 4.28
CA LYS A 369 20.84 -3.58 5.58
C LYS A 369 19.80 -2.55 6.04
N TYR A 370 19.27 -1.77 5.10
CA TYR A 370 18.27 -0.75 5.37
C TYR A 370 16.84 -1.22 5.10
N LEU A 371 16.60 -1.97 4.02
CA LEU A 371 15.28 -2.50 3.69
C LEU A 371 14.64 -3.25 4.88
N LYS A 372 15.43 -4.09 5.58
CA LYS A 372 14.95 -4.87 6.73
C LYS A 372 14.39 -4.05 7.89
N LYS A 373 14.82 -2.79 8.04
CA LYS A 373 14.33 -1.88 9.09
C LYS A 373 12.92 -1.34 8.81
N HIS A 374 12.54 -1.28 7.53
CA HIS A 374 11.33 -0.59 7.09
C HIS A 374 10.26 -1.54 6.53
N ILE A 375 10.64 -2.72 6.03
CA ILE A 375 9.73 -3.61 5.30
C ILE A 375 8.49 -4.05 6.12
N LEU A 376 8.60 -4.13 7.44
CA LEU A 376 7.51 -4.51 8.35
C LEU A 376 6.58 -3.35 8.72
N GLN A 377 6.87 -2.11 8.32
CA GLN A 377 6.10 -0.94 8.72
C GLN A 377 4.75 -0.87 7.98
N GLU A 378 3.68 -0.51 8.69
CA GLU A 378 2.34 -0.28 8.11
C GLU A 378 2.31 1.06 7.34
N LYS A 379 2.97 1.06 6.18
CA LYS A 379 3.06 2.21 5.26
C LYS A 379 2.79 1.77 3.82
N LYS A 380 2.40 2.73 2.96
CA LYS A 380 2.39 2.52 1.50
C LYS A 380 3.77 2.06 1.06
N VAL A 381 3.84 1.07 0.17
CA VAL A 381 5.12 0.50 -0.30
C VAL A 381 6.10 1.56 -0.80
N THR A 382 5.61 2.58 -1.51
CA THR A 382 6.46 3.67 -2.01
C THR A 382 7.06 4.50 -0.88
N HIS A 383 6.30 4.85 0.16
CA HIS A 383 6.81 5.60 1.31
C HIS A 383 7.79 4.75 2.15
N MET A 384 7.53 3.44 2.26
CA MET A 384 8.47 2.51 2.90
C MET A 384 9.82 2.51 2.17
N LEU A 385 9.81 2.45 0.83
CA LEU A 385 11.04 2.51 0.03
C LEU A 385 11.70 3.90 0.06
N GLU A 386 10.93 4.99 0.17
CA GLU A 386 11.47 6.34 0.38
C GLU A 386 12.24 6.43 1.70
N ASP A 387 11.73 5.84 2.79
CA ASP A 387 12.48 5.77 4.06
C ASP A 387 13.82 5.02 3.86
N VAL A 388 13.81 3.90 3.13
CA VAL A 388 15.03 3.12 2.82
C VAL A 388 16.02 3.95 2.00
N LEU A 389 15.53 4.71 1.02
CA LEU A 389 16.33 5.60 0.18
C LEU A 389 16.99 6.71 1.01
N GLU A 390 16.23 7.33 1.92
CA GLU A 390 16.75 8.34 2.84
C GLU A 390 17.85 7.76 3.74
N ASP A 391 17.62 6.59 4.31
CA ASP A 391 18.55 5.89 5.20
C ASP A 391 19.87 5.51 4.49
N ILE A 392 19.80 5.00 3.25
CA ILE A 392 20.99 4.73 2.42
C ILE A 392 21.73 6.04 2.09
N GLY A 393 20.99 7.11 1.79
CA GLY A 393 21.55 8.43 1.50
C GLY A 393 22.34 9.06 2.66
N GLN A 394 22.07 8.63 3.90
CA GLN A 394 22.80 9.06 5.10
C GLN A 394 23.97 8.12 5.47
N ASP A 395 24.15 6.99 4.80
CA ASP A 395 25.25 6.05 5.11
C ASP A 395 26.59 6.60 4.58
N PRO A 396 27.56 6.94 5.47
CA PRO A 396 28.85 7.50 5.08
C PRO A 396 29.71 6.54 4.25
N LEU A 397 29.46 5.22 4.28
CA LEU A 397 30.25 4.22 3.55
C LEU A 397 29.94 4.22 2.05
N VAL A 398 28.69 4.56 1.68
CA VAL A 398 28.18 4.51 0.31
C VAL A 398 27.77 5.86 -0.25
N THR A 399 27.84 6.93 0.54
CA THR A 399 27.59 8.31 0.09
C THR A 399 28.40 8.60 -1.17
N GLY A 400 27.72 8.94 -2.27
CA GLY A 400 28.33 9.25 -3.57
C GLY A 400 28.77 8.05 -4.41
N LYS A 401 28.56 6.81 -3.94
CA LYS A 401 28.89 5.57 -4.67
C LYS A 401 27.65 4.79 -5.08
N GLN A 402 26.73 4.59 -4.15
CA GLN A 402 25.48 3.88 -4.38
C GLN A 402 24.32 4.77 -3.97
N VAL A 403 23.37 4.93 -4.88
CA VAL A 403 22.17 5.74 -4.68
C VAL A 403 20.99 4.88 -5.10
N MET A 404 20.09 4.59 -4.16
CA MET A 404 18.88 3.82 -4.46
C MET A 404 17.97 4.59 -5.42
N GLU A 405 17.33 3.87 -6.35
CA GLU A 405 16.34 4.44 -7.27
C GLU A 405 14.98 3.77 -7.10
N ILE A 406 13.91 4.56 -7.09
CA ILE A 406 12.52 4.07 -7.03
C ILE A 406 11.80 4.50 -8.31
N LYS A 407 11.25 3.54 -9.07
CA LYS A 407 10.37 3.82 -10.22
C LYS A 407 9.01 3.16 -9.97
N HIS A 408 7.91 3.90 -9.97
CA HIS A 408 6.60 3.31 -9.70
C HIS A 408 5.42 3.96 -10.45
N THR A 409 4.36 3.17 -10.60
CA THR A 409 3.04 3.61 -11.09
C THR A 409 1.94 3.36 -10.06
N LEU A 410 2.28 2.87 -8.86
CA LEU A 410 1.33 2.52 -7.80
C LEU A 410 0.42 3.70 -7.39
N LYS A 411 -0.84 3.62 -7.83
CA LYS A 411 -1.87 4.63 -7.57
C LYS A 411 -2.49 4.51 -6.17
N GLU A 412 -2.72 3.29 -5.72
CA GLU A 412 -3.39 2.97 -4.46
C GLU A 412 -2.40 2.93 -3.29
N ALA A 413 -2.86 3.22 -2.07
CA ALA A 413 -2.02 3.21 -0.86
C ALA A 413 -1.81 1.81 -0.28
N ARG A 414 -1.50 0.83 -1.14
CA ARG A 414 -1.27 -0.57 -0.75
C ARG A 414 -0.01 -0.68 0.12
N SER A 415 -0.08 -1.49 1.17
CA SER A 415 1.02 -1.82 2.07
C SER A 415 1.36 -3.30 2.01
N LEU A 416 2.61 -3.67 2.26
CA LEU A 416 2.97 -5.10 2.41
C LEU A 416 2.28 -5.74 3.63
N THR A 417 1.88 -4.93 4.60
CA THR A 417 1.14 -5.32 5.81
C THR A 417 -0.37 -5.52 5.57
N ASP A 418 -0.89 -5.20 4.38
CA ASP A 418 -2.31 -5.33 4.06
C ASP A 418 -2.81 -6.76 4.32
N PRO A 419 -3.97 -6.97 4.96
CA PRO A 419 -4.47 -8.32 5.23
C PRO A 419 -4.85 -9.09 3.95
N ILE A 420 -4.81 -10.42 4.03
CA ILE A 420 -5.33 -11.30 2.97
C ILE A 420 -6.84 -11.48 3.16
N TYR A 421 -7.64 -11.20 2.12
CA TYR A 421 -9.09 -11.40 2.17
C TYR A 421 -9.44 -12.88 1.97
N PRO A 422 -10.17 -13.53 2.90
CA PRO A 422 -10.55 -14.92 2.75
C PRO A 422 -11.75 -15.02 1.80
N LEU A 423 -11.48 -15.13 0.50
CA LEU A 423 -12.46 -15.70 -0.43
C LEU A 423 -12.21 -17.21 -0.49
N GLY A 424 -13.27 -18.01 -0.42
CA GLY A 424 -13.27 -19.48 -0.28
C GLY A 424 -12.66 -20.29 -1.45
N ALA A 425 -11.55 -19.84 -2.02
CA ALA A 425 -10.64 -20.67 -2.77
C ALA A 425 -9.64 -21.27 -1.77
N THR A 426 -9.63 -22.59 -1.71
CA THR A 426 -8.61 -23.38 -1.03
C THR A 426 -7.23 -22.94 -1.52
N ALA A 427 -6.58 -22.04 -0.77
CA ALA A 427 -5.15 -21.89 -0.86
C ALA A 427 -4.57 -23.23 -0.41
N GLU A 428 -4.21 -24.09 -1.36
CA GLU A 428 -3.30 -25.16 -1.05
C GLU A 428 -2.08 -24.48 -0.41
N CYS A 429 -1.84 -24.76 0.87
CA CYS A 429 -0.63 -24.36 1.57
C CYS A 429 0.55 -25.10 0.93
N TRP A 430 1.17 -24.50 -0.08
CA TRP A 430 2.48 -24.90 -0.55
C TRP A 430 3.51 -24.22 0.34
N GLY A 431 4.39 -25.01 0.96
CA GLY A 431 5.36 -24.55 1.95
C GLY A 431 5.05 -24.92 3.41
N CYS A 432 3.96 -25.63 3.69
CA CYS A 432 3.73 -26.27 5.00
C CYS A 432 3.39 -27.75 4.82
N SER A 433 4.37 -28.56 4.42
CA SER A 433 4.34 -29.96 4.80
C SER A 433 4.73 -30.07 6.28
N HIS A 434 3.72 -30.02 7.15
CA HIS A 434 3.85 -30.67 8.45
C HIS A 434 3.94 -32.19 8.18
N GLU A 435 5.15 -32.72 8.01
CA GLU A 435 5.62 -34.05 8.47
C GLU A 435 6.92 -34.55 7.78
N PRO A 436 7.78 -35.31 8.48
CA PRO A 436 8.13 -35.18 9.88
C PRO A 436 9.43 -34.36 10.01
N LEU A 437 9.42 -33.38 10.91
CA LEU A 437 10.60 -32.56 11.25
C LEU A 437 11.76 -33.41 11.81
N SER A 438 11.44 -34.63 12.29
CA SER A 438 12.43 -35.62 12.70
C SER A 438 12.03 -37.06 12.37
N LYS A 439 13.04 -37.91 12.11
CA LYS A 439 12.88 -39.35 11.83
C LYS A 439 13.79 -40.14 12.76
N MET A 440 13.21 -41.06 13.52
CA MET A 440 14.00 -41.97 14.35
C MET A 440 14.46 -43.19 13.54
N VAL A 441 15.71 -43.56 13.74
CA VAL A 441 16.42 -44.64 13.07
C VAL A 441 17.04 -45.53 14.13
N ILE A 442 16.86 -46.85 14.03
CA ILE A 442 17.35 -47.80 15.03
C ILE A 442 18.35 -48.75 14.36
N PHE A 443 19.57 -48.77 14.87
CA PHE A 443 20.61 -49.69 14.43
C PHE A 443 20.38 -51.11 14.97
N PRO A 444 20.84 -52.16 14.28
CA PRO A 444 20.81 -53.54 14.77
C PRO A 444 21.35 -53.72 16.19
N CYS A 445 22.37 -52.95 16.59
CA CYS A 445 22.90 -52.95 17.96
C CYS A 445 21.96 -52.34 19.01
N GLY A 446 20.80 -51.81 18.62
CA GLY A 446 19.82 -51.16 19.49
C GLY A 446 20.06 -49.67 19.75
N ALA A 447 21.15 -49.09 19.21
CA ALA A 447 21.39 -47.65 19.28
C ALA A 447 20.36 -46.90 18.43
N GLN A 448 19.86 -45.78 18.96
CA GLN A 448 18.84 -44.96 18.33
C GLN A 448 19.46 -43.64 17.85
N VAL A 449 19.14 -43.25 16.63
CA VAL A 449 19.55 -41.98 16.02
C VAL A 449 18.31 -41.21 15.62
N GLU A 450 18.22 -39.96 16.05
CA GLU A 450 17.18 -39.03 15.62
C GLU A 450 17.74 -38.15 14.50
N LEU A 451 17.11 -38.20 13.33
CA LEU A 451 17.40 -37.32 12.21
C LEU A 451 16.47 -36.12 12.26
N HIS A 452 16.97 -34.91 12.05
CA HIS A 452 16.20 -33.68 11.93
C HIS A 452 16.43 -33.04 10.56
N PHE A 453 15.37 -32.50 9.95
CA PHE A 453 15.42 -31.88 8.62
C PHE A 453 15.09 -30.40 8.73
N HIS A 454 16.05 -29.55 8.35
CA HIS A 454 15.96 -28.10 8.46
C HIS A 454 16.15 -27.44 7.10
N TRP A 455 15.08 -26.90 6.53
CA TRP A 455 15.18 -26.08 5.32
C TRP A 455 15.68 -24.69 5.68
N LEU A 456 16.70 -24.23 4.97
CA LEU A 456 17.20 -22.86 5.06
C LEU A 456 16.76 -22.05 3.84
N PHE A 457 16.73 -22.70 2.67
CA PHE A 457 16.18 -22.17 1.43
C PHE A 457 15.33 -23.25 0.75
N SER A 458 14.48 -22.88 -0.21
CA SER A 458 13.65 -23.85 -0.93
C SER A 458 14.48 -24.89 -1.71
N ASN A 459 15.75 -24.60 -1.98
CA ASN A 459 16.69 -25.53 -2.61
C ASN A 459 17.92 -25.93 -1.76
N LEU A 460 17.87 -25.66 -0.45
CA LEU A 460 18.96 -25.97 0.49
C LEU A 460 18.40 -26.46 1.83
N MET A 461 18.75 -27.69 2.19
CA MET A 461 18.29 -28.36 3.40
C MET A 461 19.47 -28.93 4.19
N TYR A 462 19.38 -28.85 5.52
CA TYR A 462 20.28 -29.53 6.43
C TYR A 462 19.63 -30.78 7.01
N VAL A 463 20.43 -31.83 7.09
CA VAL A 463 20.11 -33.09 7.76
C VAL A 463 21.02 -33.18 8.98
N CYS A 464 20.42 -33.05 10.16
CA CYS A 464 21.14 -33.18 11.42
C CYS A 464 20.84 -34.56 12.01
N ALA A 465 21.85 -35.22 12.59
CA ALA A 465 21.69 -36.51 13.23
C ALA A 465 22.19 -36.45 14.67
N LYS A 466 21.37 -36.95 15.58
CA LYS A 466 21.63 -36.98 17.03
C LYS A 466 21.57 -38.41 17.53
N LEU A 467 22.67 -38.90 18.07
CA LEU A 467 22.76 -40.21 18.69
C LEU A 467 22.15 -40.12 20.09
N GLN A 468 21.08 -40.87 20.32
CA GLN A 468 20.49 -40.99 21.65
C GLN A 468 21.41 -41.83 22.56
N PRO A 469 21.26 -41.74 23.89
CA PRO A 469 22.08 -42.50 24.83
C PRO A 469 22.19 -43.97 24.43
N ALA A 470 23.42 -44.41 24.17
CA ALA A 470 23.68 -45.74 23.64
C ALA A 470 23.33 -46.82 24.68
N PRO A 471 22.88 -48.01 24.24
CA PRO A 471 22.64 -49.14 25.14
C PRO A 471 23.90 -49.55 25.93
N ASP A 472 23.74 -50.13 27.12
CA ASP A 472 24.85 -50.48 28.02
C ASP A 472 25.96 -51.37 27.40
N HIS A 473 25.63 -52.15 26.35
CA HIS A 473 26.59 -53.01 25.65
C HIS A 473 27.38 -52.30 24.53
N VAL A 474 27.09 -51.03 24.26
CA VAL A 474 27.70 -50.19 23.22
C VAL A 474 28.49 -49.06 23.88
N VAL A 475 29.81 -49.00 23.64
CA VAL A 475 30.69 -47.94 24.18
C VAL A 475 31.50 -47.27 23.07
N ASP A 476 31.95 -46.03 23.30
CA ASP A 476 32.70 -45.23 22.31
C ASP A 476 31.99 -45.11 20.94
N ALA A 477 30.68 -44.87 20.96
CA ALA A 477 29.88 -44.74 19.75
C ALA A 477 30.18 -43.42 19.02
N ARG A 478 30.34 -43.50 17.70
CA ARG A 478 30.51 -42.35 16.80
C ARG A 478 29.62 -42.58 15.58
N LEU A 479 28.77 -41.61 15.31
CA LEU A 479 27.92 -41.59 14.13
C LEU A 479 28.66 -40.86 13.00
N LEU A 480 28.47 -41.30 11.77
CA LEU A 480 28.89 -40.62 10.55
C LEU A 480 27.72 -40.63 9.57
N LEU A 481 27.49 -39.50 8.89
CA LEU A 481 26.57 -39.41 7.77
C LEU A 481 27.38 -39.46 6.46
N CYS A 482 27.08 -40.41 5.59
CA CYS A 482 27.75 -40.57 4.31
C CYS A 482 27.05 -39.74 3.23
N GLN A 483 27.84 -39.18 2.32
CA GLN A 483 27.32 -38.40 1.19
C GLN A 483 26.50 -39.29 0.23
N PRO A 484 25.30 -38.86 -0.22
CA PRO A 484 24.53 -39.57 -1.22
C PRO A 484 25.25 -39.63 -2.56
N THR A 485 25.31 -40.80 -3.18
CA THR A 485 25.92 -41.01 -4.51
C THR A 485 25.13 -40.37 -5.65
N GLU A 486 23.86 -40.01 -5.43
CA GLU A 486 23.00 -39.36 -6.43
C GLU A 486 23.31 -37.85 -6.62
N MET A 487 24.19 -37.30 -5.77
CA MET A 487 24.58 -35.89 -5.83
C MET A 487 25.96 -35.74 -6.46
N ASP A 488 26.04 -34.87 -7.47
CA ASP A 488 27.27 -34.61 -8.20
C ASP A 488 28.34 -33.97 -7.28
N HIS A 489 29.60 -34.40 -7.39
CA HIS A 489 30.71 -34.01 -6.50
C HIS A 489 31.02 -32.50 -6.51
N THR A 490 30.44 -31.74 -7.43
CA THR A 490 30.60 -30.28 -7.60
C THR A 490 29.72 -29.43 -6.69
N ALA A 491 28.76 -30.03 -5.96
CA ALA A 491 27.83 -29.31 -5.07
C ALA A 491 28.35 -29.10 -3.63
N ILE A 492 29.62 -29.42 -3.36
CA ILE A 492 30.24 -29.17 -2.05
C ILE A 492 30.81 -27.74 -2.08
N LEU A 493 30.13 -26.82 -1.39
CA LEU A 493 30.71 -25.54 -1.03
C LEU A 493 32.04 -25.79 -0.31
N LYS A 494 33.12 -25.14 -0.76
CA LYS A 494 34.44 -25.25 -0.13
C LYS A 494 34.34 -24.95 1.37
N GLU A 495 35.17 -25.63 2.17
CA GLU A 495 35.22 -25.56 3.65
C GLU A 495 35.15 -24.15 4.24
N SER A 496 35.61 -23.10 3.53
CA SER A 496 35.57 -21.71 3.98
C SER A 496 34.17 -21.07 4.06
N HIS A 497 33.14 -21.70 3.49
CA HIS A 497 31.78 -21.15 3.39
C HIS A 497 30.74 -21.93 4.20
N LEU A 498 31.14 -23.05 4.83
CA LEU A 498 30.35 -23.71 5.86
C LEU A 498 30.01 -22.69 6.96
N ASP A 499 31.00 -21.88 7.38
CA ASP A 499 30.87 -20.96 8.51
C ASP A 499 29.71 -19.94 8.38
N GLN A 500 29.47 -19.36 7.20
CA GLN A 500 28.43 -18.34 7.02
C GLN A 500 27.02 -18.96 7.06
N VAL A 501 26.80 -20.07 6.35
CA VAL A 501 25.50 -20.76 6.30
C VAL A 501 25.23 -21.49 7.62
N GLU A 502 26.26 -22.04 8.26
CA GLU A 502 26.19 -22.62 9.60
C GLU A 502 25.91 -21.56 10.68
N SER A 503 26.45 -20.34 10.54
CA SER A 503 26.09 -19.22 11.41
C SER A 503 24.60 -18.85 11.29
N LEU A 504 24.07 -18.80 10.06
CA LEU A 504 22.64 -18.57 9.83
C LEU A 504 21.77 -19.68 10.41
N LEU A 505 22.15 -20.95 10.24
CA LEU A 505 21.49 -22.07 10.90
C LEU A 505 21.49 -21.94 12.42
N ALA A 506 22.64 -21.64 13.02
CA ALA A 506 22.79 -21.49 14.47
C ALA A 506 21.95 -20.32 15.03
N SER A 507 21.67 -19.31 14.20
CA SER A 507 20.81 -18.19 14.57
C SER A 507 19.32 -18.56 14.66
N VAL A 508 18.86 -19.56 13.89
CA VAL A 508 17.45 -19.96 13.82
C VAL A 508 17.17 -21.23 14.62
N TYR A 509 18.06 -22.21 14.55
CA TYR A 509 17.93 -23.47 15.25
C TYR A 509 18.86 -23.45 16.46
N LYS A 510 18.27 -23.50 17.67
CA LYS A 510 19.04 -23.64 18.90
C LYS A 510 19.96 -24.84 18.74
N ARG A 511 21.26 -24.61 18.93
CA ARG A 511 22.30 -25.64 18.91
C ARG A 511 22.03 -26.61 20.06
N GLU A 512 21.13 -27.56 19.85
CA GLU A 512 21.18 -28.81 20.58
C GLU A 512 22.53 -29.47 20.25
N GLU A 513 23.07 -30.27 21.16
CA GLU A 513 24.27 -31.06 20.89
C GLU A 513 23.94 -32.02 19.74
N LEU A 514 24.32 -31.64 18.51
CA LEU A 514 24.14 -32.41 17.29
C LEU A 514 25.45 -33.13 16.99
N ASP A 515 25.41 -34.45 16.84
CA ASP A 515 26.60 -35.28 16.62
C ASP A 515 27.11 -35.21 15.19
N CYS A 516 26.21 -35.01 14.22
CA CYS A 516 26.52 -34.89 12.79
C CYS A 516 25.58 -33.91 12.10
N VAL A 517 26.12 -33.08 11.21
CA VAL A 517 25.35 -32.17 10.35
C VAL A 517 25.78 -32.39 8.90
N PHE A 518 24.80 -32.45 8.01
CA PHE A 518 25.02 -32.67 6.58
C PHE A 518 24.16 -31.71 5.77
N GLN A 519 24.71 -31.16 4.68
CA GLN A 519 24.04 -30.17 3.85
C GLN A 519 23.68 -30.75 2.48
N LEU A 520 22.42 -30.56 2.08
CA LEU A 520 21.90 -30.89 0.75
C LEU A 520 21.60 -29.59 0.01
N CYS A 521 22.48 -29.25 -0.94
CA CYS A 521 22.32 -28.11 -1.84
C CYS A 521 21.78 -28.52 -3.20
N GLY A 522 21.26 -27.57 -3.98
CA GLY A 522 20.89 -27.85 -5.36
C GLY A 522 19.70 -28.81 -5.48
N LEU A 523 18.79 -28.80 -4.50
CA LEU A 523 17.65 -29.73 -4.48
C LEU A 523 16.78 -29.65 -5.75
N GLN A 524 16.83 -28.52 -6.47
CA GLN A 524 16.18 -28.35 -7.77
C GLN A 524 16.68 -29.31 -8.86
N LYS A 525 17.91 -29.83 -8.72
CA LYS A 525 18.55 -30.74 -9.67
C LYS A 525 18.16 -32.19 -9.44
N ILE A 526 17.59 -32.51 -8.28
CA ILE A 526 17.32 -33.87 -7.84
C ILE A 526 16.10 -34.43 -8.59
N GLN A 527 16.34 -35.44 -9.42
CA GLN A 527 15.30 -36.07 -10.24
C GLN A 527 14.76 -37.39 -9.67
N THR A 528 15.42 -37.96 -8.66
CA THR A 528 15.10 -39.24 -8.02
C THR A 528 15.03 -39.09 -6.51
N ASP A 529 14.59 -40.13 -5.81
CA ASP A 529 14.71 -40.17 -4.34
C ASP A 529 16.19 -40.15 -3.93
N VAL A 530 16.48 -39.56 -2.76
CA VAL A 530 17.85 -39.46 -2.24
C VAL A 530 18.06 -40.49 -1.14
N VAL A 531 19.09 -41.32 -1.26
CA VAL A 531 19.46 -42.28 -0.23
C VAL A 531 20.52 -41.69 0.70
N LEU A 532 20.14 -41.49 1.96
CA LEU A 532 21.08 -41.13 3.03
C LEU A 532 21.62 -42.41 3.66
N GLN A 533 22.94 -42.52 3.78
CA GLN A 533 23.59 -43.62 4.50
C GLN A 533 24.16 -43.10 5.83
N LEU A 534 23.88 -43.83 6.92
CA LEU A 534 24.41 -43.59 8.26
C LEU A 534 25.32 -44.73 8.67
N ASP A 535 26.54 -44.41 9.09
CA ASP A 535 27.52 -45.37 9.59
C ASP A 535 27.74 -45.14 11.09
N LEU A 536 27.43 -46.14 11.91
CA LEU A 536 27.64 -46.12 13.36
C LEU A 536 28.87 -46.97 13.70
N HIS A 537 29.92 -46.31 14.16
CA HIS A 537 31.13 -46.95 14.67
C HIS A 537 31.07 -47.06 16.20
N TYR A 538 31.17 -48.26 16.75
CA TYR A 538 31.14 -48.45 18.20
C TYR A 538 32.02 -49.61 18.66
N THR A 539 32.30 -49.68 19.95
CA THR A 539 33.00 -50.81 20.57
C THR A 539 32.02 -51.63 21.39
N GLN A 540 31.95 -52.93 21.15
CA GLN A 540 31.04 -53.81 21.87
C GLN A 540 31.65 -54.24 23.21
N LEU A 541 30.94 -54.04 24.31
CA LEU A 541 31.48 -54.21 25.67
C LEU A 541 31.91 -55.66 25.96
N SER A 542 31.16 -56.65 25.47
CA SER A 542 31.41 -58.08 25.72
C SER A 542 32.63 -58.62 24.98
N THR A 543 32.90 -58.15 23.76
CA THR A 543 33.95 -58.67 22.88
C THR A 543 35.17 -57.76 22.80
N LYS A 544 35.04 -56.49 23.24
CA LYS A 544 36.02 -55.41 23.06
C LYS A 544 36.45 -55.18 21.61
N GLN A 545 35.65 -55.62 20.64
CA GLN A 545 35.90 -55.39 19.22
C GLN A 545 35.23 -54.10 18.75
N ARG A 546 35.92 -53.37 17.87
CA ARG A 546 35.37 -52.21 17.16
C ARG A 546 34.55 -52.71 15.97
N THR A 547 33.31 -52.27 15.89
CA THR A 547 32.34 -52.67 14.87
C THR A 547 31.83 -51.42 14.14
N CYS A 548 31.44 -51.58 12.88
CA CYS A 548 30.71 -50.58 12.11
C CYS A 548 29.40 -51.20 11.61
N GLU A 549 28.29 -50.51 11.84
CA GLU A 549 26.99 -50.85 11.25
C GLU A 549 26.56 -49.71 10.32
N SER A 550 26.05 -50.06 9.14
CA SER A 550 25.55 -49.08 8.17
C SER A 550 24.05 -49.25 8.00
N LEU A 551 23.33 -48.13 7.94
CA LEU A 551 21.90 -48.09 7.64
C LEU A 551 21.59 -47.06 6.56
N GLN A 552 20.63 -47.38 5.69
CA GLN A 552 20.15 -46.47 4.66
C GLN A 552 18.74 -45.97 4.98
N THR A 553 18.50 -44.69 4.75
CA THR A 553 17.18 -44.06 4.81
C THR A 553 16.94 -43.23 3.56
N THR A 554 15.77 -43.39 2.95
CA THR A 554 15.40 -42.69 1.72
C THR A 554 14.61 -41.43 2.02
N LEU A 555 15.02 -40.32 1.40
CA LEU A 555 14.26 -39.07 1.28
C LEU A 555 13.55 -39.05 -0.06
N GLN A 556 12.22 -38.94 -0.02
CA GLN A 556 11.43 -38.92 -1.25
C GLN A 556 11.65 -37.63 -2.03
N LYS A 557 11.78 -37.72 -3.35
CA LYS A 557 11.86 -36.57 -4.27
C LYS A 557 10.69 -35.61 -4.09
N SER A 558 9.50 -36.15 -3.83
CA SER A 558 8.29 -35.38 -3.56
C SER A 558 8.43 -34.39 -2.40
N LEU A 559 9.39 -34.60 -1.50
CA LEU A 559 9.70 -33.72 -0.38
C LEU A 559 10.83 -32.73 -0.72
N LEU A 560 11.72 -33.09 -1.65
CA LEU A 560 12.93 -32.32 -1.96
C LEU A 560 12.73 -31.30 -3.10
N GLY A 561 11.77 -31.52 -3.99
CA GLY A 561 11.56 -30.72 -5.19
C GLY A 561 10.11 -30.35 -5.46
N GLN A 562 9.30 -30.06 -4.43
CA GLN A 562 7.87 -29.75 -4.59
C GLN A 562 7.61 -28.65 -5.63
N PHE A 563 8.45 -27.60 -5.63
CA PHE A 563 8.35 -26.49 -6.55
C PHE A 563 8.71 -26.86 -8.01
N PHE A 564 9.65 -27.79 -8.20
CA PHE A 564 10.14 -28.19 -9.53
C PHE A 564 9.44 -29.45 -10.09
N SER A 565 8.69 -30.18 -9.27
CA SER A 565 8.00 -31.41 -9.66
C SER A 565 6.69 -31.12 -10.42
N GLN A 566 6.51 -31.71 -11.61
CA GLN A 566 5.26 -31.60 -12.37
C GLN A 566 4.16 -32.47 -11.74
N ARG A 567 3.14 -31.87 -11.11
CA ARG A 567 1.84 -32.55 -10.95
C ARG A 567 0.98 -32.25 -12.17
N ASN A 568 0.60 -33.31 -12.90
CA ASN A 568 -0.48 -33.26 -13.89
C ASN A 568 -1.81 -33.13 -13.13
N TYR A 569 -2.47 -31.97 -13.21
CA TYR A 569 -3.81 -31.80 -12.65
C TYR A 569 -4.87 -32.24 -13.67
N SER A 570 -5.57 -33.34 -13.37
CA SER A 570 -6.86 -33.68 -13.96
C SER A 570 -7.98 -32.94 -13.20
N GLN A 571 -8.81 -32.19 -13.92
CA GLN A 571 -9.97 -31.51 -13.32
C GLN A 571 -10.99 -32.52 -12.76
N PRO A 572 -11.66 -32.21 -11.63
CA PRO A 572 -12.77 -33.01 -11.13
C PRO A 572 -14.01 -32.85 -12.04
N ASN A 573 -14.55 -33.98 -12.50
CA ASN A 573 -15.82 -34.06 -13.22
C ASN A 573 -16.97 -33.57 -12.32
N TYR A 574 -17.52 -32.39 -12.61
CA TYR A 574 -18.85 -32.03 -12.13
C TYR A 574 -19.90 -32.63 -13.08
N GLN A 575 -20.36 -33.84 -12.75
CA GLN A 575 -21.65 -34.33 -13.23
C GLN A 575 -22.62 -34.44 -12.05
N THR A 576 -23.88 -34.10 -12.34
CA THR A 576 -25.11 -34.28 -11.55
C THR A 576 -25.48 -33.19 -10.54
N THR A 577 -26.30 -32.24 -10.99
CA THR A 577 -27.31 -31.57 -10.16
C THR A 577 -28.60 -32.39 -10.16
N PRO A 578 -29.25 -32.65 -9.01
CA PRO A 578 -30.64 -33.05 -8.99
C PRO A 578 -31.55 -31.81 -9.00
N ALA A 579 -32.62 -31.92 -9.77
CA ALA A 579 -33.64 -30.91 -10.00
C ALA A 579 -34.36 -30.48 -8.72
N CYS A 580 -34.61 -29.17 -8.59
CA CYS A 580 -35.68 -28.64 -7.77
C CYS A 580 -36.65 -27.85 -8.67
N THR A 581 -37.90 -28.31 -8.62
CA THR A 581 -39.05 -27.89 -9.39
C THR A 581 -39.72 -26.64 -8.82
N GLY A 582 -40.11 -25.72 -9.72
CA GLY A 582 -41.35 -24.95 -9.67
C GLY A 582 -41.44 -23.72 -8.74
N SER A 583 -41.56 -22.52 -9.33
CA SER A 583 -42.87 -21.90 -9.59
C SER A 583 -42.80 -20.36 -9.74
N MET A 584 -43.26 -19.91 -10.92
CA MET A 584 -43.98 -18.66 -11.25
C MET A 584 -43.34 -17.27 -11.03
N CYS A 585 -42.75 -16.76 -12.11
CA CYS A 585 -43.27 -15.68 -12.98
C CYS A 585 -44.09 -14.53 -12.35
N LEU A 586 -43.60 -13.29 -12.54
CA LEU A 586 -44.41 -12.15 -13.00
C LEU A 586 -43.52 -11.12 -13.72
N GLN A 587 -43.82 -10.93 -15.00
CA GLN A 587 -43.27 -9.89 -15.87
C GLN A 587 -43.90 -8.54 -15.54
N VAL A 588 -43.11 -7.46 -15.66
CA VAL A 588 -43.61 -6.16 -16.12
C VAL A 588 -42.66 -5.67 -17.20
N VAL A 589 -43.21 -5.49 -18.40
CA VAL A 589 -42.57 -5.00 -19.61
C VAL A 589 -42.95 -3.53 -19.77
N SER A 590 -41.98 -2.66 -20.06
CA SER A 590 -42.23 -1.48 -20.90
C SER A 590 -40.94 -1.09 -21.61
N ALA A 591 -40.90 -1.45 -22.90
CA ALA A 591 -39.93 -0.97 -23.87
C ALA A 591 -40.23 0.49 -24.25
N LEU A 592 -39.20 1.24 -24.66
CA LEU A 592 -39.28 2.13 -25.83
C LEU A 592 -37.87 2.30 -26.44
N SER A 593 -37.87 2.16 -27.75
CA SER A 593 -36.82 2.12 -28.76
C SER A 593 -36.14 3.46 -29.08
N GLY A 594 -34.97 3.41 -29.72
CA GLY A 594 -34.74 4.25 -30.91
C GLY A 594 -33.37 4.94 -31.08
N ASP A 595 -32.38 4.15 -31.50
CA ASP A 595 -31.40 4.43 -32.57
C ASP A 595 -30.38 5.62 -32.56
N PRO A 596 -29.26 5.47 -33.32
CA PRO A 596 -27.99 6.14 -33.08
C PRO A 596 -27.63 7.22 -34.11
N LYS A 597 -26.67 8.10 -33.76
CA LYS A 597 -25.63 8.71 -34.63
C LYS A 597 -24.94 9.87 -33.91
N GLY A 598 -23.61 9.93 -33.98
CA GLY A 598 -22.85 11.13 -33.58
C GLY A 598 -21.35 10.93 -33.48
N LYS A 599 -20.66 10.97 -34.64
CA LYS A 599 -19.20 11.18 -34.72
C LYS A 599 -18.85 12.57 -34.18
N ALA A 600 -17.77 12.68 -33.40
CA ALA A 600 -17.00 13.90 -33.28
C ALA A 600 -15.52 13.60 -32.95
N SER A 601 -14.69 13.83 -33.96
CA SER A 601 -13.24 14.09 -33.85
C SER A 601 -13.05 15.60 -33.79
N LEU A 602 -12.00 16.06 -33.08
CA LEU A 602 -11.27 17.34 -33.18
C LEU A 602 -10.45 17.46 -31.87
N ARG A 603 -9.23 17.98 -31.77
CA ARG A 603 -8.13 18.32 -32.66
C ARG A 603 -7.08 18.94 -31.72
N THR A 604 -5.82 18.53 -31.82
CA THR A 604 -4.67 19.18 -31.19
C THR A 604 -4.38 20.53 -31.86
N GLY A 605 -4.08 21.56 -31.06
CA GLY A 605 -3.62 22.87 -31.54
C GLY A 605 -2.10 22.89 -31.71
N SER A 606 -1.65 23.30 -32.89
CA SER A 606 -0.27 23.59 -33.26
C SER A 606 0.04 25.08 -33.12
N GLY A 607 1.29 25.43 -32.77
CA GLY A 607 1.84 26.78 -32.94
C GLY A 607 3.36 26.75 -33.18
N HIS A 608 3.75 26.85 -34.45
CA HIS A 608 4.92 27.56 -35.03
C HIS A 608 6.36 27.12 -34.65
N SER A 609 7.13 26.41 -35.50
CA SER A 609 7.91 26.80 -36.72
C SER A 609 9.26 27.48 -36.40
N LEU A 610 10.48 27.17 -36.89
CA LEU A 610 11.14 26.42 -38.00
C LEU A 610 12.70 26.48 -37.75
N PRO A 611 13.66 26.11 -38.64
CA PRO A 611 13.95 24.81 -39.31
C PRO A 611 15.47 24.43 -39.42
N SER A 612 15.74 23.37 -40.19
CA SER A 612 17.00 22.92 -40.84
C SER A 612 17.75 21.80 -40.10
N SER A 613 18.20 20.68 -40.71
CA SER A 613 18.38 20.32 -42.13
C SER A 613 18.54 18.79 -42.29
N ASN A 614 17.72 18.18 -43.17
CA ASN A 614 17.96 17.13 -44.19
C ASN A 614 18.88 15.89 -44.00
N PRO A 615 18.64 14.82 -44.82
CA PRO A 615 18.58 13.42 -44.38
C PRO A 615 19.64 12.50 -45.03
N SER A 616 19.68 11.24 -44.59
CA SER A 616 20.22 10.14 -45.42
C SER A 616 19.45 8.84 -45.17
N ASN A 617 18.76 8.40 -46.22
CA ASN A 617 18.33 7.02 -46.49
C ASN A 617 19.54 6.08 -46.47
N SER A 618 19.38 4.83 -45.99
CA SER A 618 19.16 3.66 -46.86
C SER A 618 19.40 2.35 -46.10
N SER A 619 18.34 1.54 -46.08
CA SER A 619 18.31 0.07 -46.29
C SER A 619 19.45 -0.80 -45.76
N GLY A 620 19.07 -1.71 -44.87
CA GLY A 620 19.74 -2.97 -44.62
C GLY A 620 18.90 -3.79 -43.65
N GLU A 621 17.87 -4.49 -44.15
CA GLU A 621 17.48 -5.75 -43.51
C GLU A 621 18.70 -6.67 -43.51
N PRO A 622 18.91 -7.42 -42.42
CA PRO A 622 18.46 -8.81 -42.49
C PRO A 622 17.75 -9.29 -41.20
N GLU A 623 16.76 -10.17 -41.45
CA GLU A 623 16.51 -11.45 -40.76
C GLU A 623 16.42 -11.37 -39.23
N GLU A 624 15.21 -11.23 -38.66
CA GLU A 624 14.33 -12.37 -38.30
C GLU A 624 15.11 -13.64 -37.90
N ASN A 625 15.44 -13.75 -36.62
CA ASN A 625 15.36 -14.98 -35.84
C ASN A 625 15.52 -14.62 -34.35
N ASP A 626 14.46 -14.82 -33.55
CA ASP A 626 14.51 -15.13 -32.11
C ASP A 626 13.10 -15.38 -31.52
N GLU A 627 12.23 -16.05 -32.28
CA GLU A 627 10.91 -16.52 -31.81
C GLU A 627 10.99 -17.86 -31.05
N ASN A 628 12.16 -18.53 -30.98
CA ASN A 628 12.20 -19.93 -30.57
C ASN A 628 12.30 -20.16 -29.05
N ASP A 629 12.92 -19.27 -28.27
CA ASP A 629 13.23 -19.54 -26.86
C ASP A 629 12.07 -19.29 -25.87
N LEU A 630 10.96 -18.72 -26.35
CA LEU A 630 9.72 -18.52 -25.57
C LEU A 630 8.52 -19.30 -26.11
N SER A 631 8.66 -19.97 -27.26
CA SER A 631 7.64 -20.90 -27.77
C SER A 631 7.41 -22.08 -26.81
N GLU A 632 8.42 -22.47 -26.03
CA GLU A 632 8.29 -23.45 -24.93
C GLU A 632 7.47 -22.95 -23.73
N LEU A 633 7.37 -21.63 -23.53
CA LEU A 633 6.48 -21.05 -22.51
C LEU A 633 5.00 -21.03 -22.97
N CYS A 634 4.75 -21.06 -24.28
CA CYS A 634 3.40 -21.14 -24.85
C CYS A 634 2.87 -22.59 -24.95
N SER A 635 3.72 -23.60 -25.15
CA SER A 635 3.28 -24.99 -25.29
C SER A 635 2.69 -25.58 -24.00
N ALA A 636 3.05 -25.04 -22.83
CA ALA A 636 2.47 -25.40 -21.54
C ALA A 636 1.17 -24.64 -21.19
N LEU A 637 0.96 -23.44 -21.76
CA LEU A 637 -0.23 -22.61 -21.50
C LEU A 637 -1.35 -22.78 -22.55
N LEU A 638 -1.03 -23.22 -23.77
CA LEU A 638 -2.01 -23.37 -24.87
C LEU A 638 -2.73 -24.73 -24.92
N ARG A 639 -2.51 -25.65 -23.96
CA ARG A 639 -3.36 -26.85 -23.80
C ARG A 639 -4.64 -26.62 -22.99
N ALA A 640 -4.97 -25.37 -22.68
CA ALA A 640 -6.23 -24.98 -22.05
C ALA A 640 -6.83 -23.77 -22.79
N GLY A 641 -7.20 -23.96 -24.05
CA GLY A 641 -8.01 -23.02 -24.83
C GLY A 641 -9.50 -23.39 -24.79
N PRO A 642 -10.41 -22.40 -24.82
CA PRO A 642 -11.83 -22.57 -24.51
C PRO A 642 -12.61 -23.21 -25.66
N GLY A 643 -13.51 -24.14 -25.32
CA GLY A 643 -14.56 -24.59 -26.23
C GLY A 643 -15.48 -23.41 -26.56
N GLN A 644 -15.50 -23.02 -27.83
CA GLN A 644 -16.57 -22.22 -28.40
C GLN A 644 -17.84 -23.07 -28.45
N ASP A 645 -18.92 -22.59 -27.83
CA ASP A 645 -20.28 -22.94 -28.22
C ASP A 645 -21.15 -21.66 -28.16
N TYR A 646 -21.57 -21.21 -29.33
CA TYR A 646 -22.65 -20.25 -29.55
C TYR A 646 -24.00 -20.99 -29.55
N PRO A 647 -25.09 -20.28 -29.26
CA PRO A 647 -26.07 -20.11 -30.34
C PRO A 647 -26.17 -18.68 -30.86
#